data_AF-A0A9N8ECV1-F1
#
_entry.id   AF-A0A9N8ECV1-F1
#
_cell.length_a   1.000
_cell.length_b   1.000
_cell.length_c   1.000
_cell.angle_alpha   90.00
_cell.angle_beta   90.00
_cell.angle_gamma   90.00
#
_symmetry.space_group_name_H-M   'P 1'
#
loop_
_entity.id
_entity.type
_entity.pdbx_description
1 polymer ?
#
loop_
_entity_poly.entity_id
_entity_poly.type
_entity_poly.pdbx_seq_one_letter_code
_entity_poly.pdbx_strand_id
1 'polypeptide(L)'
;MVARQDETISSGHAVLPWPPAADCHAIPESARVGQRGITCRQFQELTRFIKRLCRTGLLRYTSTYNTTKEGERMLWTEITMFHVCYNVIKPVMEHLGQELAWSTLVNQGREQMPKIFISHSWEEHFVDFCSTFQHVKLDRGLTATDVVWICTFANNQFRLDLGARLSQSPFYGALEYVNHVALFLDHTASALSRSWCNFELAITTDNPENRQRWKIRKEIAKEQNCTVFQVDWSEVDIRILQLGRMNDSSRHQQEEEDGSDNKSQRQLLLVTPAGMVGTQRVTSGPVLKALATLKSARAEAFHDADRRRIMNHIAYNYLADKEEQSPAEDQKTECIQEHEGEHELIGLEKQNGKLVLSSGLESSDRRRLNGKPDYVHEYNLTSRGEQAERFKMLDESIFVECSKALERRGAPPPKGFFCRHQNEKNGNGLTKVATRDFRKWESGLTLCQIRSLEVLLRAAFEQSKIVVDGKELEWKDCTSRHLFSTEVQKEAIDGNHHWEGLAAAFMPQNATYAECVNQHPTIPEFYVINSWETALVDVFKAIEWHAEALGLSDRTIYYIHGFSLLSVEDDPGEARLGYTEDIMPFTTEGVLLLANERLSKRWSEDRAKQSLWCFYELWSADQFGLPWDIACSSGILATTRPFANSKWEVGTFNPKIAENLARMSFDAEMAWAHSQDRAMILDRIQSSPGGIPKFNETVTARLSMRMLAPYMRHAAYMDNGMASLEALNEALRLLAKHRCKFYLNLLTFRGGFGESPLHILAARRDLGKPGFSDGHATMLALIHAGFNVNDQCDEGETPLHWAAFAGAEWTTTFLLRHGANPMIASFTGELPLQVAQARPAEFLHKDASRSLEMMLQAAMLPWQNK
;
A
#
# COMPACT_ATOMS: atom_id res chain seq x y z
N MET A 1 -34.03 -7.93 -9.27
CA MET A 1 -35.22 -7.06 -9.20
C MET A 1 -34.87 -5.73 -9.83
N VAL A 2 -35.40 -5.50 -11.02
CA VAL A 2 -35.35 -4.21 -11.72
C VAL A 2 -36.47 -3.34 -11.12
N ALA A 3 -36.15 -2.15 -10.59
CA ALA A 3 -37.13 -1.07 -10.41
C ALA A 3 -36.44 0.27 -10.08
N ARG A 4 -36.45 1.16 -11.07
CA ARG A 4 -36.71 2.61 -11.00
C ARG A 4 -36.49 3.33 -9.66
N GLN A 5 -35.50 4.22 -9.65
CA GLN A 5 -35.64 5.58 -9.14
C GLN A 5 -35.02 6.54 -10.17
N ASP A 6 -35.87 6.98 -11.09
CA ASP A 6 -35.65 8.21 -11.85
C ASP A 6 -36.09 9.41 -10.99
N GLU A 7 -35.49 10.57 -11.28
CA GLU A 7 -35.96 11.93 -10.95
C GLU A 7 -35.80 12.45 -9.51
N THR A 8 -34.56 12.81 -9.15
CA THR A 8 -34.21 14.18 -8.66
C THR A 8 -32.69 14.37 -8.72
N ILE A 9 -32.15 14.70 -9.90
CA ILE A 9 -30.83 15.36 -10.01
C ILE A 9 -31.08 16.70 -10.70
N SER A 10 -31.74 17.61 -9.99
CA SER A 10 -31.87 19.01 -10.35
C SER A 10 -31.27 19.92 -9.27
N SER A 11 -30.15 19.50 -8.68
CA SER A 11 -29.29 20.37 -7.87
C SER A 11 -27.92 20.55 -8.55
N GLY A 12 -27.88 21.53 -9.46
CA GLY A 12 -26.82 22.54 -9.52
C GLY A 12 -25.35 22.15 -9.77
N HIS A 13 -24.98 20.91 -10.01
CA HIS A 13 -23.63 20.54 -10.46
C HIS A 13 -23.72 19.63 -11.68
N ALA A 14 -23.80 20.25 -12.86
CA ALA A 14 -23.57 19.55 -14.12
C ALA A 14 -22.23 18.78 -14.03
N VAL A 15 -22.24 17.53 -14.47
CA VAL A 15 -21.01 16.75 -14.64
C VAL A 15 -20.17 17.48 -15.66
N LEU A 16 -19.11 18.15 -15.22
CA LEU A 16 -18.10 18.67 -16.12
C LEU A 16 -17.43 17.46 -16.76
N PRO A 17 -17.47 17.29 -18.11
CA PRO A 17 -16.66 16.28 -18.76
C PRO A 17 -15.19 16.55 -18.43
N TRP A 18 -14.45 15.49 -18.12
CA TRP A 18 -13.04 15.58 -17.74
C TRP A 18 -12.12 15.07 -18.86
N PRO A 19 -11.15 15.87 -19.32
CA PRO A 19 -10.82 17.24 -18.87
C PRO A 19 -11.84 18.28 -19.36
N PRO A 20 -11.98 19.42 -18.64
CA PRO A 20 -12.84 20.52 -19.09
C PRO A 20 -12.32 21.11 -20.41
N ALA A 21 -13.24 21.60 -21.26
CA ALA A 21 -12.90 22.19 -22.55
C ALA A 21 -11.99 23.43 -22.39
N ALA A 22 -11.06 23.61 -23.34
CA ALA A 22 -10.08 24.71 -23.35
C ALA A 22 -10.71 26.12 -23.33
N ASP A 23 -11.99 26.25 -23.70
CA ASP A 23 -12.74 27.51 -23.71
C ASP A 23 -13.24 27.95 -22.31
N CYS A 24 -12.71 27.37 -21.22
CA CYS A 24 -13.15 27.70 -19.86
C CYS A 24 -12.72 29.13 -19.47
N HIS A 25 -13.65 29.90 -18.89
CA HIS A 25 -13.39 31.26 -18.41
C HIS A 25 -12.36 31.30 -17.27
N ALA A 26 -11.65 32.43 -17.12
CA ALA A 26 -10.75 32.64 -15.98
C ALA A 26 -11.50 32.52 -14.65
N ILE A 27 -11.03 31.63 -13.76
CA ILE A 27 -11.67 31.34 -12.49
C ILE A 27 -10.95 32.13 -11.38
N PRO A 28 -11.64 33.01 -10.63
CA PRO A 28 -11.00 33.76 -9.57
C PRO A 28 -10.70 32.87 -8.35
N GLU A 29 -9.53 33.05 -7.74
CA GLU A 29 -9.12 32.37 -6.52
C GLU A 29 -9.64 33.09 -5.27
N SER A 30 -10.98 33.08 -5.09
CA SER A 30 -11.66 33.91 -4.09
C SER A 30 -11.78 33.29 -2.69
N ALA A 31 -11.86 31.96 -2.60
CA ALA A 31 -11.99 31.22 -1.34
C ALA A 31 -10.70 31.26 -0.51
N ARG A 32 -10.80 31.34 0.83
CA ARG A 32 -9.63 31.15 1.72
C ARG A 32 -9.13 29.70 1.64
N VAL A 33 -7.82 29.48 1.76
CA VAL A 33 -7.22 28.14 1.54
C VAL A 33 -7.80 27.06 2.46
N GLY A 34 -8.12 27.39 3.72
CA GLY A 34 -8.78 26.46 4.65
C GLY A 34 -10.20 26.04 4.23
N GLN A 35 -10.83 26.79 3.32
CA GLN A 35 -12.18 26.56 2.79
C GLN A 35 -12.15 26.02 1.34
N ARG A 36 -10.97 25.56 0.88
CA ARG A 36 -10.76 24.99 -0.46
C ARG A 36 -10.73 23.47 -0.43
N GLY A 37 -11.77 22.86 0.11
CA GLY A 37 -11.94 21.41 0.03
C GLY A 37 -12.39 20.94 -1.35
N ILE A 38 -12.37 19.64 -1.56
CA ILE A 38 -13.01 18.97 -2.70
C ILE A 38 -14.06 17.98 -2.19
N THR A 39 -15.18 17.88 -2.89
CA THR A 39 -16.21 16.87 -2.61
C THR A 39 -15.70 15.46 -2.88
N CYS A 40 -16.25 14.45 -2.18
CA CYS A 40 -15.99 13.04 -2.46
C CYS A 40 -16.26 12.69 -3.92
N ARG A 41 -17.28 13.30 -4.56
CA ARG A 41 -17.56 13.14 -5.98
C ARG A 41 -16.42 13.67 -6.85
N GLN A 42 -15.98 14.91 -6.65
CA GLN A 42 -14.88 15.51 -7.42
C GLN A 42 -13.59 14.71 -7.29
N PHE A 43 -13.29 14.21 -6.08
CA PHE A 43 -12.15 13.31 -5.89
C PHE A 43 -12.31 12.00 -6.70
N GLN A 44 -13.48 11.36 -6.64
CA GLN A 44 -13.75 10.14 -7.40
C GLN A 44 -13.68 10.33 -8.92
N GLU A 45 -14.13 11.48 -9.44
CA GLU A 45 -13.98 11.85 -10.85
C GLU A 45 -12.50 11.94 -11.24
N LEU A 46 -11.69 12.67 -10.45
CA LEU A 46 -10.26 12.81 -10.68
C LEU A 46 -9.54 11.45 -10.61
N THR A 47 -9.85 10.63 -9.61
CA THR A 47 -9.32 9.27 -9.48
C THR A 47 -9.60 8.44 -10.73
N ARG A 48 -10.85 8.47 -11.23
CA ARG A 48 -11.22 7.77 -12.48
C ARG A 48 -10.45 8.31 -13.68
N PHE A 49 -10.33 9.62 -13.79
CA PHE A 49 -9.59 10.26 -14.88
C PHE A 49 -8.11 9.85 -14.90
N ILE A 50 -7.41 9.98 -13.76
CA ILE A 50 -6.00 9.57 -13.63
C ILE A 50 -5.85 8.08 -13.93
N LYS A 51 -6.74 7.25 -13.38
CA LYS A 51 -6.74 5.80 -13.61
C LYS A 51 -6.86 5.48 -15.09
N ARG A 52 -7.71 6.20 -15.81
CA ARG A 52 -7.88 6.05 -17.26
C ARG A 52 -6.63 6.47 -18.03
N LEU A 53 -5.97 7.58 -17.66
CA LEU A 53 -4.69 8.02 -18.23
C LEU A 53 -3.58 6.98 -18.08
N CYS A 54 -3.47 6.34 -16.90
CA CYS A 54 -2.53 5.25 -16.67
C CYS A 54 -2.87 4.04 -17.55
N ARG A 55 -4.15 3.63 -17.59
CA ARG A 55 -4.58 2.42 -18.31
C ARG A 55 -4.43 2.52 -19.82
N THR A 56 -4.68 3.69 -20.40
CA THR A 56 -4.42 3.93 -21.83
C THR A 56 -2.94 4.17 -22.12
N GLY A 57 -2.12 4.33 -21.07
CA GLY A 57 -0.71 4.70 -21.09
C GLY A 57 -0.42 6.01 -21.80
N LEU A 58 -1.36 6.96 -21.69
CA LEU A 58 -1.13 8.36 -22.03
C LEU A 58 -0.25 9.03 -20.98
N LEU A 59 -0.37 8.62 -19.71
CA LEU A 59 0.47 9.16 -18.64
C LEU A 59 1.88 8.56 -18.70
N ARG A 60 2.90 9.42 -18.79
CA ARG A 60 4.31 9.03 -18.90
C ARG A 60 5.18 9.77 -17.89
N TYR A 61 6.24 9.10 -17.46
CA TYR A 61 7.27 9.70 -16.62
C TYR A 61 7.96 10.85 -17.37
N THR A 62 8.14 11.96 -16.67
CA THR A 62 8.85 13.16 -17.16
C THR A 62 10.27 13.20 -16.60
N SER A 63 11.20 13.86 -17.30
CA SER A 63 12.60 14.06 -16.87
C SER A 63 12.78 14.69 -15.48
N THR A 64 11.75 15.37 -14.97
CA THR A 64 11.80 16.16 -13.73
C THR A 64 11.98 15.34 -12.45
N TYR A 65 11.49 14.10 -12.38
CA TYR A 65 11.50 13.30 -11.15
C TYR A 65 12.33 12.01 -11.26
N ASN A 66 12.40 11.41 -12.45
CA ASN A 66 13.15 10.19 -12.66
C ASN A 66 13.68 10.12 -14.10
N THR A 67 14.93 10.54 -14.30
CA THR A 67 15.59 10.55 -15.61
C THR A 67 15.77 9.14 -16.18
N THR A 68 15.78 8.10 -15.34
CA THR A 68 15.99 6.71 -15.79
C THR A 68 14.75 6.10 -16.44
N LYS A 69 13.55 6.60 -16.11
CA LYS A 69 12.26 6.13 -16.64
C LYS A 69 11.60 7.12 -17.61
N GLU A 70 12.30 8.17 -18.04
CA GLU A 70 11.70 9.21 -18.88
C GLU A 70 11.04 8.64 -20.14
N GLY A 71 9.79 9.04 -20.40
CA GLY A 71 9.00 8.57 -21.54
C GLY A 71 8.34 7.20 -21.35
N GLU A 72 8.70 6.44 -20.31
CA GLU A 72 8.00 5.20 -19.96
C GLU A 72 6.58 5.48 -19.47
N ARG A 73 5.67 4.54 -19.72
CA ARG A 73 4.27 4.64 -19.28
C ARG A 73 4.16 4.47 -17.77
N MET A 74 3.32 5.28 -17.13
CA MET A 74 3.10 5.21 -15.68
C MET A 74 2.00 4.21 -15.33
N LEU A 75 2.33 3.19 -14.54
CA LEU A 75 1.35 2.21 -14.06
C LEU A 75 0.50 2.81 -12.92
N TRP A 76 -0.79 2.51 -12.91
CA TRP A 76 -1.74 2.96 -11.86
C TRP A 76 -1.27 2.64 -10.44
N THR A 77 -0.52 1.56 -10.29
CA THR A 77 -0.04 1.08 -8.99
C THR A 77 1.34 1.58 -8.62
N GLU A 78 2.03 2.24 -9.54
CA GLU A 78 3.34 2.87 -9.27
C GLU A 78 3.22 4.38 -9.05
N ILE A 79 2.15 5.01 -9.53
CA ILE A 79 1.98 6.45 -9.34
C ILE A 79 1.82 6.80 -7.87
N THR A 80 2.32 7.97 -7.51
CA THR A 80 2.28 8.54 -6.16
C THR A 80 1.63 9.91 -6.25
N MET A 81 1.39 10.59 -5.12
CA MET A 81 0.80 11.92 -5.18
C MET A 81 1.71 12.94 -5.90
N PHE A 82 3.03 12.75 -5.88
CA PHE A 82 3.95 13.53 -6.71
C PHE A 82 3.59 13.45 -8.18
N HIS A 83 3.41 12.23 -8.69
CA HIS A 83 3.06 12.01 -10.08
C HIS A 83 1.69 12.59 -10.43
N VAL A 84 0.70 12.47 -9.53
CA VAL A 84 -0.61 13.10 -9.72
C VAL A 84 -0.48 14.62 -9.86
N CYS A 85 0.32 15.26 -8.99
CA CYS A 85 0.52 16.70 -9.03
C CYS A 85 1.26 17.17 -10.30
N TYR A 86 2.42 16.58 -10.58
CA TYR A 86 3.33 17.07 -11.62
C TYR A 86 3.01 16.56 -13.03
N ASN A 87 2.38 15.40 -13.17
CA ASN A 87 2.08 14.79 -14.48
C ASN A 87 0.61 14.91 -14.87
N VAL A 88 -0.28 15.31 -13.95
CA VAL A 88 -1.71 15.51 -14.24
C VAL A 88 -2.20 16.90 -13.86
N ILE A 89 -2.18 17.27 -12.57
CA ILE A 89 -2.76 18.53 -12.10
C ILE A 89 -2.10 19.73 -12.79
N LYS A 90 -0.77 19.85 -12.69
CA LYS A 90 -0.05 20.98 -13.26
C LYS A 90 -0.21 21.08 -14.79
N PRO A 91 0.02 20.01 -15.58
CA PRO A 91 -0.19 20.06 -17.03
C PRO A 91 -1.62 20.43 -17.43
N VAL A 92 -2.64 19.94 -16.71
CA VAL A 92 -4.04 20.31 -16.98
C VAL A 92 -4.26 21.80 -16.71
N MET A 93 -3.79 22.31 -15.57
CA MET A 93 -3.93 23.72 -15.21
C MET A 93 -3.18 24.65 -16.18
N GLU A 94 -1.97 24.27 -16.60
CA GLU A 94 -1.18 24.99 -17.61
C GLU A 94 -1.87 24.98 -18.99
N HIS A 95 -2.46 23.86 -19.40
CA HIS A 95 -3.23 23.77 -20.64
C HIS A 95 -4.45 24.71 -20.65
N LEU A 96 -5.07 24.94 -19.49
CA LEU A 96 -6.16 25.90 -19.30
C LEU A 96 -5.67 27.35 -19.10
N GLY A 97 -4.35 27.58 -19.10
CA GLY A 97 -3.75 28.89 -18.83
C GLY A 97 -3.99 29.40 -17.40
N GLN A 98 -4.11 28.50 -16.42
CA GLN A 98 -4.38 28.82 -15.01
C GLN A 98 -3.22 28.38 -14.11
N GLU A 99 -2.76 29.25 -13.19
CA GLU A 99 -1.78 28.91 -12.14
C GLU A 99 -2.44 28.95 -10.74
N LEU A 100 -3.52 28.17 -10.57
CA LEU A 100 -4.36 28.18 -9.37
C LEU A 100 -4.36 26.83 -8.65
N ALA A 101 -4.93 26.76 -7.45
CA ALA A 101 -5.23 25.49 -6.78
C ALA A 101 -6.24 24.65 -7.60
N TRP A 102 -6.08 23.32 -7.58
CA TRP A 102 -6.99 22.39 -8.27
C TRP A 102 -8.44 22.52 -7.78
N SER A 103 -8.63 22.65 -6.47
CA SER A 103 -9.91 22.91 -5.81
C SER A 103 -10.64 24.12 -6.42
N THR A 104 -9.91 25.19 -6.75
CA THR A 104 -10.48 26.39 -7.38
C THR A 104 -11.12 26.07 -8.74
N LEU A 105 -10.46 25.25 -9.56
CA LEU A 105 -10.99 24.80 -10.85
C LEU A 105 -12.27 23.99 -10.67
N VAL A 106 -12.23 22.96 -9.82
CA VAL A 106 -13.36 22.02 -9.67
C VAL A 106 -14.54 22.63 -8.91
N ASN A 107 -14.30 23.66 -8.10
CA ASN A 107 -15.33 24.38 -7.35
C ASN A 107 -15.80 25.66 -8.06
N GLN A 108 -15.26 25.97 -9.26
CA GLN A 108 -15.55 27.20 -9.99
C GLN A 108 -15.33 28.47 -9.12
N GLY A 109 -14.27 28.45 -8.30
CA GLY A 109 -13.90 29.53 -7.40
C GLY A 109 -14.76 29.67 -6.14
N ARG A 110 -15.77 28.81 -5.92
CA ARG A 110 -16.64 28.82 -4.75
C ARG A 110 -15.99 28.15 -3.53
N GLU A 111 -16.36 28.61 -2.35
CA GLU A 111 -15.96 28.00 -1.08
C GLU A 111 -16.59 26.61 -0.90
N GLN A 112 -15.80 25.66 -0.41
CA GLN A 112 -16.24 24.32 0.00
C GLN A 112 -15.60 23.97 1.35
N MET A 113 -16.40 24.05 2.41
CA MET A 113 -15.96 23.83 3.78
C MET A 113 -15.69 22.33 4.03
N PRO A 114 -14.45 21.93 4.37
CA PRO A 114 -14.12 20.53 4.61
C PRO A 114 -14.69 20.01 5.94
N LYS A 115 -15.14 18.74 5.94
CA LYS A 115 -15.50 18.00 7.15
C LYS A 115 -14.33 17.24 7.76
N ILE A 116 -13.40 16.80 6.90
CA ILE A 116 -12.25 15.99 7.27
C ILE A 116 -10.99 16.59 6.64
N PHE A 117 -9.95 16.73 7.45
CA PHE A 117 -8.60 17.01 6.99
C PHE A 117 -7.85 15.69 6.75
N ILE A 118 -7.27 15.50 5.57
CA ILE A 118 -6.49 14.31 5.25
C ILE A 118 -5.01 14.62 5.36
N SER A 119 -4.36 14.03 6.38
CA SER A 119 -2.92 14.02 6.57
C SER A 119 -2.33 12.81 5.86
N HIS A 120 -1.40 13.01 4.93
CA HIS A 120 -0.90 11.92 4.09
C HIS A 120 0.51 12.21 3.55
N SER A 121 1.22 11.16 3.12
CA SER A 121 2.53 11.29 2.49
C SER A 121 2.38 11.42 0.98
N TRP A 122 3.14 12.31 0.34
CA TRP A 122 3.17 12.36 -1.12
C TRP A 122 3.91 11.19 -1.77
N GLU A 123 4.69 10.46 -0.98
CA GLU A 123 5.42 9.25 -1.41
C GLU A 123 4.54 8.02 -1.49
N GLU A 124 3.37 8.04 -0.83
CA GLU A 124 2.45 6.93 -0.87
C GLU A 124 1.94 6.69 -2.31
N HIS A 125 1.64 5.43 -2.62
CA HIS A 125 1.03 5.11 -3.90
C HIS A 125 -0.40 5.68 -3.97
N PHE A 126 -0.76 6.27 -5.10
CA PHE A 126 -2.06 6.91 -5.24
C PHE A 126 -3.22 5.89 -5.20
N VAL A 127 -2.97 4.64 -5.63
CA VAL A 127 -3.94 3.55 -5.46
C VAL A 127 -4.24 3.28 -3.98
N ASP A 128 -3.20 3.27 -3.15
CA ASP A 128 -3.28 3.08 -1.70
C ASP A 128 -4.03 4.24 -1.05
N PHE A 129 -3.73 5.48 -1.46
CA PHE A 129 -4.47 6.67 -1.04
C PHE A 129 -5.96 6.58 -1.39
N CYS A 130 -6.31 6.16 -2.62
CA CYS A 130 -7.70 6.02 -3.05
C CYS A 130 -8.45 4.95 -2.25
N SER A 131 -7.82 3.80 -1.99
CA SER A 131 -8.38 2.73 -1.15
C SER A 131 -8.60 3.22 0.28
N THR A 132 -7.60 3.90 0.85
CA THR A 132 -7.66 4.50 2.19
C THR A 132 -8.80 5.52 2.29
N PHE A 133 -8.94 6.39 1.28
CA PHE A 133 -10.04 7.34 1.18
C PHE A 133 -11.41 6.67 1.16
N GLN A 134 -11.55 5.55 0.42
CA GLN A 134 -12.80 4.81 0.36
C GLN A 134 -13.17 4.21 1.72
N HIS A 135 -12.20 3.76 2.51
CA HIS A 135 -12.45 3.29 3.88
C HIS A 135 -12.93 4.42 4.80
N VAL A 136 -12.34 5.61 4.70
CA VAL A 136 -12.83 6.81 5.42
C VAL A 136 -14.26 7.13 5.03
N LYS A 137 -14.55 7.14 3.72
CA LYS A 137 -15.88 7.42 3.18
C LYS A 137 -16.92 6.46 3.76
N LEU A 138 -16.62 5.16 3.79
CA LEU A 138 -17.51 4.14 4.32
C LEU A 138 -17.65 4.20 5.85
N ASP A 139 -16.55 4.35 6.60
CA ASP A 139 -16.56 4.43 8.08
C ASP A 139 -17.32 5.66 8.60
N ARG A 140 -17.17 6.80 7.91
CA ARG A 140 -17.80 8.07 8.30
C ARG A 140 -19.15 8.33 7.63
N GLY A 141 -19.62 7.42 6.77
CA GLY A 141 -20.86 7.58 6.02
C GLY A 141 -20.87 8.81 5.10
N LEU A 142 -19.72 9.17 4.52
CA LEU A 142 -19.61 10.34 3.66
C LEU A 142 -20.35 10.11 2.33
N THR A 143 -21.19 11.09 2.00
CA THR A 143 -21.94 11.20 0.76
C THR A 143 -21.07 11.76 -0.37
N ALA A 144 -21.59 11.74 -1.60
CA ALA A 144 -20.89 12.29 -2.77
C ALA A 144 -20.60 13.80 -2.65
N THR A 145 -21.41 14.54 -1.88
CA THR A 145 -21.31 16.00 -1.71
C THR A 145 -20.46 16.41 -0.50
N ASP A 146 -20.07 15.45 0.35
CA ASP A 146 -19.23 15.75 1.50
C ASP A 146 -17.83 16.15 1.08
N VAL A 147 -17.27 17.13 1.78
CA VAL A 147 -16.04 17.81 1.40
C VAL A 147 -14.90 17.35 2.28
N VAL A 148 -13.75 17.09 1.67
CA VAL A 148 -12.48 16.78 2.34
C VAL A 148 -11.43 17.82 1.97
N TRP A 149 -10.47 18.04 2.87
CA TRP A 149 -9.30 18.87 2.60
C TRP A 149 -8.08 17.98 2.38
N ILE A 150 -7.42 18.15 1.23
CA ILE A 150 -6.22 17.40 0.84
C ILE A 150 -5.20 18.42 0.31
N CYS A 151 -4.00 18.43 0.89
CA CYS A 151 -3.00 19.47 0.62
C CYS A 151 -2.64 19.61 -0.86
N THR A 152 -2.63 18.51 -1.62
CA THR A 152 -2.34 18.50 -3.07
C THR A 152 -3.36 19.29 -3.88
N PHE A 153 -4.63 19.26 -3.49
CA PHE A 153 -5.72 19.88 -4.25
C PHE A 153 -6.13 21.25 -3.72
N ALA A 154 -6.02 21.46 -2.41
CA ALA A 154 -6.43 22.71 -1.76
C ALA A 154 -5.40 23.83 -1.94
N ASN A 155 -4.11 23.50 -1.91
CA ASN A 155 -3.04 24.47 -2.05
C ASN A 155 -2.75 24.79 -3.52
N ASN A 156 -2.29 26.01 -3.79
CA ASN A 156 -1.76 26.38 -5.10
C ASN A 156 -0.37 25.74 -5.28
N GLN A 157 -0.29 24.72 -6.14
CA GLN A 157 0.94 23.95 -6.36
C GLN A 157 1.97 24.65 -7.25
N PHE A 158 1.59 25.76 -7.89
CA PHE A 158 2.50 26.64 -8.62
C PHE A 158 3.18 27.62 -7.68
N ARG A 159 2.43 28.13 -6.70
CA ARG A 159 2.91 29.08 -5.70
C ARG A 159 2.33 28.77 -4.31
N LEU A 160 3.05 27.94 -3.57
CA LEU A 160 2.71 27.64 -2.19
C LEU A 160 3.10 28.82 -1.28
N ASP A 161 2.10 29.42 -0.62
CA ASP A 161 2.31 30.42 0.42
C ASP A 161 2.04 29.79 1.80
N LEU A 162 3.07 29.73 2.64
CA LEU A 162 3.00 29.17 3.99
C LEU A 162 2.82 30.24 5.07
N GLY A 163 2.79 31.53 4.68
CA GLY A 163 2.79 32.64 5.62
C GLY A 163 4.11 32.80 6.40
N ALA A 164 4.17 33.88 7.19
CA ALA A 164 5.34 34.20 8.00
C ALA A 164 5.48 33.27 9.22
N ARG A 165 4.37 32.71 9.70
CA ARG A 165 4.29 31.75 10.82
C ARG A 165 3.52 30.50 10.43
N LEU A 166 3.76 29.38 11.12
CA LEU A 166 3.03 28.13 10.82
C LEU A 166 1.53 28.23 11.14
N SER A 167 1.12 29.09 12.07
CA SER A 167 -0.30 29.40 12.33
C SER A 167 -1.01 30.08 11.15
N GLN A 168 -0.25 30.71 10.24
CA GLN A 168 -0.79 31.32 9.03
C GLN A 168 -0.74 30.37 7.82
N SER A 169 -0.16 29.18 8.01
CA SER A 169 -0.04 28.21 6.94
C SER A 169 -1.42 27.69 6.53
N PRO A 170 -1.59 27.29 5.26
CA PRO A 170 -2.86 26.74 4.79
C PRO A 170 -3.25 25.45 5.52
N PHE A 171 -2.27 24.71 6.04
CA PHE A 171 -2.46 23.52 6.86
C PHE A 171 -3.13 23.86 8.19
N TYR A 172 -2.61 24.85 8.91
CA TYR A 172 -3.22 25.29 10.17
C TYR A 172 -4.62 25.86 9.95
N GLY A 173 -4.77 26.71 8.93
CA GLY A 173 -6.06 27.29 8.58
C GLY A 173 -7.12 26.23 8.24
N ALA A 174 -6.76 25.12 7.61
CA ALA A 174 -7.70 24.02 7.34
C ALA A 174 -8.06 23.24 8.62
N LEU A 175 -7.09 23.01 9.51
CA LEU A 175 -7.29 22.32 10.79
C LEU A 175 -8.21 23.08 11.76
N GLU A 176 -8.38 24.39 11.60
CA GLU A 176 -9.34 25.20 12.37
C GLU A 176 -10.81 24.88 12.06
N TYR A 177 -11.12 24.39 10.85
CA TYR A 177 -12.50 24.19 10.40
C TYR A 177 -12.97 22.73 10.48
N VAL A 178 -12.08 21.78 10.75
CA VAL A 178 -12.40 20.35 10.75
C VAL A 178 -12.50 19.76 12.15
N ASN A 179 -13.43 18.82 12.33
CA ASN A 179 -13.55 18.05 13.57
C ASN A 179 -12.85 16.68 13.48
N HIS A 180 -12.44 16.26 12.28
CA HIS A 180 -11.77 14.99 12.05
C HIS A 180 -10.49 15.18 11.26
N VAL A 181 -9.42 14.52 11.72
CA VAL A 181 -8.14 14.45 11.02
C VAL A 181 -7.89 13.00 10.69
N ALA A 182 -7.84 12.66 9.41
CA ALA A 182 -7.55 11.31 8.95
C ALA A 182 -6.09 11.21 8.53
N LEU A 183 -5.31 10.45 9.30
CA LEU A 183 -3.94 10.09 8.98
C LEU A 183 -3.93 8.84 8.09
N PHE A 184 -3.48 9.02 6.86
CA PHE A 184 -3.36 7.94 5.88
C PHE A 184 -1.98 7.30 6.03
N LEU A 185 -1.98 5.99 6.22
CA LEU A 185 -0.80 5.19 6.50
C LEU A 185 -0.68 4.11 5.43
N ASP A 186 0.24 4.31 4.49
CA ASP A 186 0.65 3.27 3.55
C ASP A 186 1.33 2.10 4.27
N HIS A 187 1.63 1.03 3.54
CA HIS A 187 2.28 -0.16 4.10
C HIS A 187 3.66 0.10 4.74
N THR A 188 4.26 1.27 4.52
CA THR A 188 5.52 1.70 5.15
C THR A 188 5.31 2.72 6.27
N ALA A 189 4.07 3.17 6.48
CA ALA A 189 3.70 4.31 7.30
C ALA A 189 4.52 5.57 6.96
N SER A 190 4.76 5.83 5.67
CA SER A 190 5.62 6.94 5.22
C SER A 190 5.17 8.30 5.73
N ALA A 191 3.88 8.52 5.99
CA ALA A 191 3.37 9.77 6.57
C ALA A 191 4.04 10.12 7.91
N LEU A 192 4.37 9.13 8.75
CA LEU A 192 5.01 9.34 10.05
C LEU A 192 6.47 9.83 9.96
N SER A 193 7.11 9.64 8.80
CA SER A 193 8.46 10.17 8.54
C SER A 193 8.43 11.59 7.97
N ARG A 194 7.24 12.18 7.76
CA ARG A 194 7.06 13.51 7.18
C ARG A 194 6.78 14.54 8.28
N SER A 195 7.62 15.56 8.35
CA SER A 195 7.52 16.63 9.35
C SER A 195 6.19 17.39 9.27
N TRP A 196 5.65 17.64 8.08
CA TRP A 196 4.32 18.25 7.91
C TRP A 196 3.21 17.40 8.54
N CYS A 197 3.24 16.08 8.36
CA CYS A 197 2.29 15.17 9.03
C CYS A 197 2.48 15.22 10.55
N ASN A 198 3.71 15.29 11.05
CA ASN A 198 3.97 15.43 12.49
C ASN A 198 3.48 16.77 13.05
N PHE A 199 3.57 17.85 12.28
CA PHE A 199 2.97 19.14 12.64
C PHE A 199 1.45 19.02 12.73
N GLU A 200 0.80 18.43 11.74
CA GLU A 200 -0.65 18.20 11.71
C GLU A 200 -1.11 17.35 12.90
N LEU A 201 -0.35 16.29 13.23
CA LEU A 201 -0.59 15.47 14.41
C LEU A 201 -0.37 16.24 15.71
N ALA A 202 0.68 17.05 15.82
CA ALA A 202 0.92 17.88 16.99
C ALA A 202 -0.24 18.85 17.25
N ILE A 203 -0.79 19.50 16.22
CA ILE A 203 -1.97 20.36 16.35
C ILE A 203 -3.23 19.55 16.71
N THR A 204 -3.32 18.31 16.22
CA THR A 204 -4.47 17.42 16.49
C THR A 204 -4.46 16.89 17.93
N THR A 205 -3.30 16.48 18.44
CA THR A 205 -3.14 15.89 19.78
C THR A 205 -2.93 16.93 20.87
N ASP A 206 -2.59 18.18 20.53
CA ASP A 206 -2.55 19.30 21.47
C ASP A 206 -3.96 19.81 21.77
N ASN A 207 -4.65 19.10 22.67
CA ASN A 207 -5.99 19.41 23.14
C ASN A 207 -6.05 19.50 24.67
N PRO A 208 -7.10 20.11 25.26
CA PRO A 208 -7.20 20.31 26.71
C PRO A 208 -7.10 19.02 27.54
N GLU A 209 -7.73 17.93 27.08
CA GLU A 209 -7.67 16.62 27.74
C GLU A 209 -6.23 16.11 27.81
N ASN A 210 -5.51 16.14 26.68
CA ASN A 210 -4.14 15.66 26.61
C ASN A 210 -3.18 16.55 27.44
N ARG A 211 -3.37 17.88 27.42
CA ARG A 211 -2.64 18.82 28.30
C ARG A 211 -2.82 18.46 29.77
N GLN A 212 -4.06 18.20 30.19
CA GLN A 212 -4.37 17.80 31.57
C GLN A 212 -3.73 16.46 31.94
N ARG A 213 -3.80 15.46 31.04
CA ARG A 213 -3.15 14.15 31.25
C ARG A 213 -1.66 14.28 31.47
N TRP A 214 -0.97 15.07 30.65
CA TRP A 214 0.46 15.35 30.81
C TRP A 214 0.77 16.14 32.08
N LYS A 215 -0.10 17.08 32.49
CA LYS A 215 0.05 17.80 33.76
C LYS A 215 0.00 16.83 34.96
N ILE A 216 -0.99 15.95 35.00
CA ILE A 216 -1.13 14.92 36.04
C ILE A 216 0.06 13.97 36.03
N ARG A 217 0.52 13.53 34.85
CA ARG A 217 1.68 12.65 34.75
C ARG A 217 2.96 13.31 35.27
N LYS A 218 3.14 14.61 35.01
CA LYS A 218 4.25 15.41 35.59
C LYS A 218 4.14 15.52 37.11
N GLU A 219 2.94 15.65 37.66
CA GLU A 219 2.70 15.67 39.12
C GLU A 219 3.07 14.32 39.75
N ILE A 220 2.59 13.20 39.20
CA ILE A 220 2.92 11.85 39.67
C ILE A 220 4.43 11.59 39.60
N ALA A 221 5.09 11.99 38.50
CA ALA A 221 6.53 11.81 38.35
C ALA A 221 7.33 12.57 39.43
N LYS A 222 6.87 13.77 39.81
CA LYS A 222 7.44 14.54 40.92
C LYS A 222 7.22 13.83 42.27
N GLU A 223 6.02 13.30 42.51
CA GLU A 223 5.69 12.54 43.72
C GLU A 223 6.56 11.27 43.87
N GLN A 224 6.81 10.57 42.75
CA GLN A 224 7.61 9.34 42.71
C GLN A 224 9.13 9.57 42.56
N ASN A 225 9.55 10.83 42.42
CA ASN A 225 10.95 11.21 42.13
C ASN A 225 11.54 10.44 40.93
N CYS A 226 10.78 10.33 39.85
CA CYS A 226 11.15 9.65 38.61
C CYS A 226 10.98 10.60 37.40
N THR A 227 11.44 10.18 36.23
CA THR A 227 11.19 10.93 34.98
C THR A 227 9.73 10.76 34.53
N VAL A 228 9.16 11.77 33.85
CA VAL A 228 7.76 11.73 33.38
C VAL A 228 7.45 10.49 32.55
N PHE A 229 8.41 10.02 31.75
CA PHE A 229 8.28 8.86 30.88
C PHE A 229 8.34 7.51 31.62
N GLN A 230 8.71 7.49 32.90
CA GLN A 230 8.68 6.28 33.75
C GLN A 230 7.32 6.02 34.39
N VAL A 231 6.41 7.01 34.39
CA VAL A 231 5.05 6.88 34.92
C VAL A 231 4.16 6.20 33.88
N ASP A 232 3.45 5.14 34.26
CA ASP A 232 2.54 4.41 33.39
C ASP A 232 1.21 5.17 33.17
N TRP A 233 0.64 5.07 31.96
CA TRP A 233 -0.61 5.76 31.62
C TRP A 233 -1.81 5.28 32.44
N SER A 234 -1.82 4.03 32.91
CA SER A 234 -2.89 3.51 33.78
C SER A 234 -2.96 4.25 35.12
N GLU A 235 -1.82 4.69 35.66
CA GLU A 235 -1.77 5.45 36.91
C GLU A 235 -2.36 6.86 36.73
N VAL A 236 -2.04 7.50 35.60
CA VAL A 236 -2.64 8.78 35.20
C VAL A 236 -4.16 8.67 35.07
N ASP A 237 -4.63 7.61 34.40
CA ASP A 237 -6.06 7.38 34.18
C ASP A 237 -6.79 7.09 35.51
N ILE A 238 -6.17 6.34 36.44
CA ILE A 238 -6.70 6.16 37.80
C ILE A 238 -6.80 7.50 38.53
N ARG A 239 -5.78 8.37 38.45
CA ARG A 239 -5.79 9.69 39.11
C ARG A 239 -6.86 10.59 38.52
N ILE A 240 -7.07 10.57 37.21
CA ILE A 240 -8.15 11.31 36.53
C ILE A 240 -9.51 10.81 37.03
N LEU A 241 -9.73 9.50 37.11
CA LEU A 241 -10.97 8.93 37.64
C LEU A 241 -11.22 9.32 39.10
N GLN A 242 -10.17 9.38 39.93
CA GLN A 242 -10.26 9.82 41.32
C GLN A 242 -10.63 11.30 41.42
N LEU A 243 -10.02 12.16 40.60
CA LEU A 243 -10.34 13.60 40.52
C LEU A 243 -11.76 13.84 39.99
N GLY A 244 -12.21 13.04 39.02
CA GLY A 244 -13.58 13.07 38.49
C GLY A 244 -14.63 12.67 39.54
N ARG A 245 -14.37 11.60 40.31
CA ARG A 245 -15.24 11.17 41.44
C ARG A 245 -15.29 12.19 42.59
N MET A 246 -14.25 13.01 42.77
CA MET A 246 -14.26 14.13 43.72
C MET A 246 -15.11 15.31 43.25
N ASN A 247 -15.33 15.48 41.94
CA ASN A 247 -16.21 16.49 41.37
C ASN A 247 -17.67 16.00 41.27
N ASP A 248 -17.91 14.69 41.10
CA ASP A 248 -19.27 14.11 41.07
C ASP A 248 -20.02 14.21 42.41
N SER A 249 -19.32 14.27 43.55
CA SER A 249 -19.94 14.58 44.84
C SER A 249 -20.40 16.05 44.97
N SER A 250 -20.12 16.88 43.97
CA SER A 250 -20.60 18.27 43.86
C SER A 250 -21.51 18.54 42.64
N ARG A 251 -21.82 17.53 41.81
CA ARG A 251 -22.54 17.69 40.53
C ARG A 251 -23.98 17.16 40.47
N HIS A 252 -24.61 16.84 41.59
CA HIS A 252 -26.03 16.43 41.60
C HIS A 252 -27.06 17.56 41.35
N GLN A 253 -26.66 18.71 40.81
CA GLN A 253 -27.58 19.77 40.40
C GLN A 253 -27.02 20.52 39.17
N GLN A 254 -27.09 19.92 37.97
CA GLN A 254 -27.14 20.60 36.66
C GLN A 254 -26.74 19.61 35.54
N GLU A 255 -27.59 18.63 35.25
CA GLU A 255 -27.52 17.92 33.96
C GLU A 255 -28.95 17.59 33.50
N GLU A 256 -29.68 18.62 33.08
CA GLU A 256 -30.75 18.56 32.09
C GLU A 256 -30.75 19.93 31.41
N GLU A 257 -30.69 19.95 30.07
CA GLU A 257 -30.59 21.14 29.19
C GLU A 257 -29.17 21.68 28.94
N ASP A 258 -28.41 21.05 28.03
CA ASP A 258 -27.92 21.79 26.84
C ASP A 258 -27.34 20.85 25.77
N GLY A 259 -27.96 20.87 24.59
CA GLY A 259 -27.46 20.26 23.37
C GLY A 259 -26.44 21.14 22.65
N SER A 260 -25.40 21.59 23.36
CA SER A 260 -24.33 22.40 22.76
C SER A 260 -23.19 21.52 22.26
N ASP A 261 -22.96 21.58 20.94
CA ASP A 261 -21.82 20.99 20.23
C ASP A 261 -20.51 21.13 21.02
N ASN A 262 -19.92 20.00 21.38
CA ASN A 262 -18.59 19.91 21.97
C ASN A 262 -17.52 20.21 20.89
N LYS A 263 -17.41 21.48 20.47
CA LYS A 263 -16.49 22.00 19.43
C LYS A 263 -14.99 21.89 19.78
N SER A 264 -14.61 21.26 20.90
CA SER A 264 -13.26 21.37 21.45
C SER A 264 -12.29 20.22 21.11
N GLN A 265 -12.77 19.06 20.65
CA GLN A 265 -11.92 17.88 20.46
C GLN A 265 -11.91 17.37 19.02
N ARG A 266 -10.76 17.48 18.35
CA ARG A 266 -10.53 16.88 17.03
C ARG A 266 -10.33 15.38 17.18
N GLN A 267 -11.05 14.57 16.41
CA GLN A 267 -10.87 13.12 16.40
C GLN A 267 -9.82 12.71 15.37
N LEU A 268 -8.77 12.01 15.82
CA LEU A 268 -7.80 11.36 14.94
C LEU A 268 -8.36 10.04 14.40
N LEU A 269 -8.32 9.87 13.08
CA LEU A 269 -8.67 8.65 12.37
C LEU A 269 -7.40 8.06 11.76
N LEU A 270 -7.16 6.77 12.00
CA LEU A 270 -6.01 6.05 11.48
C LEU A 270 -6.48 5.06 10.43
N VAL A 271 -5.93 5.19 9.22
CA VAL A 271 -6.49 4.52 8.06
C VAL A 271 -5.38 4.01 7.18
N THR A 272 -5.51 2.77 6.72
CA THR A 272 -4.61 2.14 5.77
C THR A 272 -5.38 1.76 4.50
N PRO A 273 -4.68 1.37 3.42
CA PRO A 273 -5.32 0.86 2.21
C PRO A 273 -6.19 -0.39 2.45
N ALA A 274 -5.89 -1.16 3.49
CA ALA A 274 -6.64 -2.36 3.87
C ALA A 274 -7.90 -2.05 4.71
N GLY A 275 -7.90 -0.92 5.43
CA GLY A 275 -9.03 -0.53 6.24
C GLY A 275 -8.69 0.47 7.34
N MET A 276 -9.70 0.79 8.15
CA MET A 276 -9.50 1.57 9.36
C MET A 276 -8.71 0.73 10.38
N VAL A 277 -7.68 1.32 10.96
CA VAL A 277 -6.87 0.68 12.01
C VAL A 277 -7.77 0.33 13.20
N GLY A 278 -7.69 -0.92 13.66
CA GLY A 278 -8.53 -1.49 14.72
C GLY A 278 -9.79 -2.22 14.26
N THR A 279 -10.07 -2.26 12.95
CA THR A 279 -11.09 -3.16 12.41
C THR A 279 -10.55 -4.57 12.22
N GLN A 280 -11.43 -5.57 12.04
CA GLN A 280 -11.02 -6.95 11.71
C GLN A 280 -10.03 -7.06 10.53
N ARG A 281 -10.02 -6.06 9.63
CA ARG A 281 -9.11 -5.99 8.47
C ARG A 281 -7.71 -5.48 8.82
N VAL A 282 -7.57 -4.71 9.90
CA VAL A 282 -6.31 -4.02 10.27
C VAL A 282 -6.12 -4.06 11.79
N THR A 283 -5.85 -5.24 12.34
CA THR A 283 -5.56 -5.44 13.77
C THR A 283 -4.07 -5.60 14.09
N SER A 284 -3.22 -5.84 13.08
CA SER A 284 -1.76 -5.87 13.20
C SER A 284 -1.08 -5.54 11.86
N GLY A 285 0.25 -5.41 11.85
CA GLY A 285 1.03 -5.20 10.62
C GLY A 285 2.08 -4.07 10.70
N PRO A 286 2.76 -3.78 9.58
CA PRO A 286 3.86 -2.80 9.51
C PRO A 286 3.48 -1.40 10.02
N VAL A 287 2.22 -1.01 9.87
CA VAL A 287 1.70 0.30 10.30
C VAL A 287 1.64 0.41 11.82
N LEU A 288 1.11 -0.60 12.52
CA LEU A 288 1.10 -0.60 13.99
C LEU A 288 2.54 -0.69 14.55
N LYS A 289 3.43 -1.41 13.87
CA LYS A 289 4.86 -1.41 14.20
C LYS A 289 5.47 -0.01 14.06
N ALA A 290 5.22 0.67 12.95
CA ALA A 290 5.74 2.00 12.70
C ALA A 290 5.26 3.01 13.75
N LEU A 291 3.98 2.94 14.15
CA LEU A 291 3.43 3.72 15.26
C LEU A 291 4.13 3.42 16.59
N ALA A 292 4.38 2.15 16.92
CA ALA A 292 5.07 1.76 18.15
C ALA A 292 6.55 2.19 18.17
N THR A 293 7.18 2.35 17.01
CA THR A 293 8.58 2.76 16.87
C THR A 293 8.74 4.21 16.40
N LEU A 294 7.67 5.01 16.48
CA LEU A 294 7.63 6.38 15.99
C LEU A 294 8.73 7.23 16.66
N LYS A 295 9.41 8.04 15.84
CA LYS A 295 10.39 9.03 16.29
C LYS A 295 10.18 10.33 15.53
N SER A 296 9.25 11.16 15.98
CA SER A 296 8.88 12.42 15.28
C SER A 296 10.06 13.36 15.05
N ALA A 297 11.06 13.32 15.94
CA ALA A 297 12.31 14.09 15.82
C ALA A 297 13.16 13.73 14.58
N ARG A 298 12.93 12.58 13.93
CA ARG A 298 13.66 12.15 12.73
C ARG A 298 12.93 12.50 11.43
N ALA A 299 11.77 13.12 11.51
CA ALA A 299 10.95 13.38 10.33
C ALA A 299 11.57 14.44 9.41
N GLU A 300 11.31 14.30 8.11
CA GLU A 300 11.92 15.10 7.05
C GLU A 300 10.88 15.98 6.35
N ALA A 301 11.34 17.04 5.69
CA ALA A 301 10.56 17.85 4.77
C ALA A 301 11.26 17.91 3.40
N PHE A 302 10.52 18.30 2.37
CA PHE A 302 11.11 18.54 1.06
C PHE A 302 12.10 19.71 1.08
N HIS A 303 11.79 20.77 1.83
CA HIS A 303 12.68 21.92 2.05
C HIS A 303 13.21 21.93 3.49
N ASP A 304 14.53 22.06 3.66
CA ASP A 304 15.16 22.03 4.98
C ASP A 304 14.69 23.19 5.89
N ALA A 305 14.37 24.34 5.30
CA ALA A 305 13.79 25.47 6.02
C ALA A 305 12.42 25.13 6.64
N ASP A 306 11.56 24.42 5.91
CA ASP A 306 10.25 24.01 6.42
C ASP A 306 10.38 23.02 7.58
N ARG A 307 11.26 22.02 7.40
CA ARG A 307 11.59 21.06 8.47
C ARG A 307 12.01 21.78 9.75
N ARG A 308 12.90 22.77 9.62
CA ARG A 308 13.41 23.55 10.75
C ARG A 308 12.31 24.32 11.46
N ARG A 309 11.44 25.01 10.71
CA ARG A 309 10.28 25.74 11.29
C ARG A 309 9.38 24.82 12.08
N ILE A 310 9.07 23.65 11.53
CA ILE A 310 8.21 22.64 12.19
C ILE A 310 8.86 22.11 13.45
N MET A 311 10.15 21.78 13.41
CA MET A 311 10.88 21.31 14.59
C MET A 311 10.89 22.35 15.71
N ASN A 312 11.14 23.63 15.38
CA ASN A 312 11.06 24.71 16.36
C ASN A 312 9.64 24.79 16.97
N HIS A 313 8.60 24.71 16.14
CA HIS A 313 7.22 24.77 16.64
C HIS A 313 6.92 23.62 17.62
N ILE A 314 7.30 22.37 17.28
CA ILE A 314 7.08 21.23 18.19
C ILE A 314 7.89 21.41 19.49
N ALA A 315 9.15 21.82 19.37
CA ALA A 315 10.05 21.96 20.51
C ALA A 315 9.62 23.05 21.51
N TYR A 316 9.01 24.14 21.04
CA TYR A 316 8.70 25.31 21.87
C TYR A 316 7.20 25.45 22.19
N ASN A 317 6.29 25.02 21.29
CA ASN A 317 4.86 25.31 21.42
C ASN A 317 4.00 24.10 21.79
N TYR A 318 4.43 22.87 21.50
CA TYR A 318 3.60 21.67 21.72
C TYR A 318 3.32 21.44 23.22
N LEU A 319 2.04 21.48 23.62
CA LEU A 319 1.61 21.40 25.02
C LEU A 319 2.27 22.45 25.94
N ALA A 320 2.68 23.60 25.40
CA ALA A 320 3.15 24.71 26.22
C ALA A 320 2.00 25.28 27.06
N ASP A 321 2.30 25.67 28.30
CA ASP A 321 1.34 26.31 29.19
C ASP A 321 1.00 27.68 28.58
N LYS A 322 -0.16 27.76 27.92
CA LYS A 322 -0.72 29.03 27.48
C LYS A 322 -1.36 29.64 28.71
N GLU A 323 -0.64 30.48 29.45
CA GLU A 323 -1.25 31.23 30.56
C GLU A 323 -2.44 32.02 30.01
N GLU A 324 -3.62 31.81 30.59
CA GLU A 324 -4.77 32.70 30.41
C GLU A 324 -4.37 34.07 30.94
N GLN A 325 -4.06 35.00 30.03
CA GLN A 325 -3.84 36.40 30.39
C GLN A 325 -5.15 37.00 30.92
N SER A 326 -5.34 36.98 32.24
CA SER A 326 -6.17 37.96 32.93
C SER A 326 -5.36 39.24 33.16
N PRO A 327 -5.92 40.44 32.91
CA PRO A 327 -5.20 41.68 33.10
C PRO A 327 -5.29 42.11 34.57
N ALA A 328 -4.22 41.94 35.35
CA ALA A 328 -4.10 42.61 36.65
C ALA A 328 -2.62 42.77 37.07
N GLU A 329 -2.16 44.00 36.87
CA GLU A 329 -1.25 44.84 37.67
C GLU A 329 -0.12 44.23 38.53
N ASP A 330 1.08 44.73 38.21
CA ASP A 330 2.15 45.16 39.12
C ASP A 330 2.77 44.15 40.10
N GLN A 331 3.91 43.59 39.71
CA GLN A 331 5.18 43.89 40.39
C GLN A 331 6.41 43.36 39.63
N LYS A 332 7.43 44.23 39.62
CA LYS A 332 8.72 44.12 38.92
C LYS A 332 9.43 42.79 39.12
N THR A 333 9.66 42.08 38.00
CA THR A 333 10.88 41.32 37.77
C THR A 333 11.34 41.63 36.35
N GLU A 334 12.52 42.25 36.23
CA GLU A 334 13.18 42.53 34.96
C GLU A 334 13.53 41.23 34.24
N CYS A 335 13.44 41.26 32.91
CA CYS A 335 13.69 40.17 31.94
C CYS A 335 12.58 39.10 31.86
N ILE A 336 11.53 39.39 31.08
CA ILE A 336 10.94 38.58 29.99
C ILE A 336 9.82 39.45 29.41
N GLN A 337 10.17 40.37 28.51
CA GLN A 337 9.22 41.02 27.62
C GLN A 337 9.85 41.10 26.23
N GLU A 338 10.24 39.94 25.69
CA GLU A 338 10.68 39.81 24.30
C GLU A 338 10.15 38.48 23.71
N HIS A 339 9.23 38.64 22.75
CA HIS A 339 9.01 37.78 21.58
C HIS A 339 8.48 36.33 21.72
N GLU A 340 7.19 36.17 22.06
CA GLU A 340 6.39 34.92 21.84
C GLU A 340 6.30 34.46 20.36
N GLY A 341 7.03 35.07 19.43
CA GLY A 341 6.96 34.79 17.99
C GLY A 341 8.28 34.54 17.28
N GLU A 342 9.42 34.67 17.95
CA GLU A 342 10.75 34.52 17.31
C GLU A 342 11.26 33.07 17.31
N HIS A 343 10.75 32.23 18.21
CA HIS A 343 11.25 30.85 18.35
C HIS A 343 11.07 29.99 17.10
N GLU A 344 9.98 30.18 16.33
CA GLU A 344 9.76 29.45 15.06
C GLU A 344 10.82 29.75 14.00
N LEU A 345 11.46 30.93 14.07
CA LEU A 345 12.44 31.41 13.10
C LEU A 345 13.89 31.15 13.52
N ILE A 346 14.13 30.51 14.66
CA ILE A 346 15.49 30.20 15.14
C ILE A 346 16.23 29.31 14.13
N GLY A 347 17.39 29.79 13.67
CA GLY A 347 18.21 29.09 12.68
C GLY A 347 17.78 29.32 11.24
N LEU A 348 16.96 30.35 10.97
CA LEU A 348 16.48 30.71 9.64
C LEU A 348 16.77 32.18 9.34
N GLU A 349 17.14 32.46 8.10
CA GLU A 349 17.37 33.78 7.56
C GLU A 349 16.48 34.02 6.34
N LYS A 350 16.13 35.28 6.07
CA LYS A 350 15.34 35.64 4.89
C LYS A 350 16.27 36.07 3.75
N GLN A 351 16.36 35.26 2.70
CA GLN A 351 17.11 35.56 1.48
C GLN A 351 16.17 35.65 0.28
N ASN A 352 16.21 36.76 -0.46
CA ASN A 352 15.33 37.03 -1.61
C ASN A 352 13.84 36.79 -1.32
N GLY A 353 13.39 37.13 -0.10
CA GLY A 353 12.00 36.94 0.32
C GLY A 353 11.63 35.52 0.78
N LYS A 354 12.53 34.54 0.65
CA LYS A 354 12.34 33.15 1.11
C LYS A 354 13.13 32.86 2.38
N LEU A 355 12.61 31.96 3.22
CA LEU A 355 13.33 31.48 4.38
C LEU A 355 14.34 30.40 3.96
N VAL A 356 15.57 30.54 4.42
CA VAL A 356 16.66 29.59 4.23
C VAL A 356 17.34 29.34 5.58
N LEU A 357 18.06 28.23 5.71
CA LEU A 357 18.82 27.95 6.92
C LEU A 357 19.92 29.00 7.12
N SER A 358 20.05 29.50 8.35
CA SER A 358 21.18 30.35 8.75
C SER A 358 22.47 29.55 8.62
N SER A 359 23.56 30.18 8.17
CA SER A 359 24.85 29.51 8.02
C SER A 359 25.31 28.87 9.34
N GLY A 360 25.63 27.56 9.32
CA GLY A 360 26.06 26.81 10.50
C GLY A 360 26.84 25.54 10.14
N LEU A 361 27.59 24.99 11.10
CA LEU A 361 28.42 23.80 10.92
C LEU A 361 27.54 22.57 10.65
N GLU A 362 27.64 22.02 9.44
CA GLU A 362 27.14 20.68 9.12
C GLU A 362 27.90 19.66 9.97
N SER A 363 27.19 18.71 10.59
CA SER A 363 27.85 17.63 11.33
C SER A 363 28.52 16.67 10.34
N SER A 364 29.83 16.46 10.46
CA SER A 364 30.57 15.46 9.66
C SER A 364 30.17 14.02 9.98
N ASP A 365 29.68 13.78 11.19
CA ASP A 365 29.59 12.43 11.77
C ASP A 365 28.16 11.86 11.76
N ARG A 366 27.14 12.66 11.40
CA ARG A 366 25.73 12.23 11.44
C ARG A 366 24.94 12.62 10.21
N ARG A 367 24.15 11.66 9.74
CA ARG A 367 23.33 11.74 8.53
C ARG A 367 21.85 11.63 8.91
N ARG A 368 21.02 12.48 8.31
CA ARG A 368 19.55 12.41 8.33
C ARG A 368 19.05 11.18 7.56
N LEU A 369 17.76 10.87 7.64
CA LEU A 369 17.14 9.72 6.94
C LEU A 369 17.36 9.75 5.42
N ASN A 370 17.43 10.95 4.85
CA ASN A 370 17.69 11.18 3.42
C ASN A 370 19.19 11.26 3.05
N GLY A 371 20.10 10.98 4.00
CA GLY A 371 21.55 11.01 3.77
C GLY A 371 22.19 12.41 3.80
N LYS A 372 21.43 13.49 4.01
CA LYS A 372 22.00 14.82 4.24
C LYS A 372 22.70 14.90 5.60
N PRO A 373 23.77 15.72 5.76
CA PRO A 373 24.35 15.96 7.07
C PRO A 373 23.33 16.63 8.00
N ASP A 374 23.37 16.26 9.27
CA ASP A 374 22.52 16.88 10.29
C ASP A 374 23.12 18.23 10.74
N TYR A 375 22.29 19.23 11.04
CA TYR A 375 22.80 20.53 11.49
C TYR A 375 22.98 20.54 13.01
N VAL A 376 24.09 21.12 13.49
CA VAL A 376 24.43 21.15 14.92
C VAL A 376 23.32 21.77 15.79
N HIS A 377 22.61 22.78 15.28
CA HIS A 377 21.51 23.42 16.00
C HIS A 377 20.23 22.56 16.07
N GLU A 378 20.04 21.59 15.19
CA GLU A 378 18.92 20.63 15.24
C GLU A 378 19.17 19.52 16.27
N TYR A 379 20.43 19.12 16.44
CA TYR A 379 20.82 18.13 17.45
C TYR A 379 20.42 18.57 18.87
N ASN A 380 20.67 19.83 19.22
CA ASN A 380 20.34 20.33 20.56
C ASN A 380 18.83 20.29 20.83
N LEU A 381 18.00 20.56 19.81
CA LEU A 381 16.54 20.53 19.96
C LEU A 381 15.96 19.12 20.08
N THR A 382 16.62 18.12 19.47
CA THR A 382 16.08 16.76 19.36
C THR A 382 16.69 15.77 20.34
N SER A 383 17.86 16.08 20.90
CA SER A 383 18.67 15.11 21.64
C SER A 383 18.98 15.51 23.09
N ARG A 384 18.84 16.78 23.49
CA ARG A 384 19.20 17.26 24.84
C ARG A 384 18.22 18.31 25.35
N GLY A 385 18.00 18.33 26.67
CA GLY A 385 17.21 19.35 27.35
C GLY A 385 15.69 19.17 27.24
N GLU A 386 14.96 20.17 27.75
CA GLU A 386 13.50 20.18 27.85
C GLU A 386 12.81 20.11 26.47
N GLN A 387 13.42 20.70 25.45
CA GLN A 387 12.88 20.73 24.09
C GLN A 387 12.82 19.33 23.46
N ALA A 388 13.79 18.47 23.75
CA ALA A 388 13.81 17.10 23.26
C ALA A 388 12.70 16.24 23.90
N GLU A 389 12.24 16.59 25.10
CA GLU A 389 11.13 15.91 25.76
C GLU A 389 9.80 16.13 25.02
N ARG A 390 9.60 17.30 24.39
CA ARG A 390 8.37 17.61 23.65
C ARG A 390 8.13 16.68 22.47
N PHE A 391 9.19 16.26 21.77
CA PHE A 391 9.09 15.25 20.70
C PHE A 391 8.67 13.88 21.25
N LYS A 392 9.22 13.45 22.38
CA LYS A 392 8.81 12.19 23.04
C LYS A 392 7.36 12.27 23.53
N MET A 393 6.95 13.42 24.06
CA MET A 393 5.56 13.66 24.46
C MET A 393 4.61 13.56 23.25
N LEU A 394 5.01 14.09 22.08
CA LEU A 394 4.25 13.96 20.84
C LEU A 394 4.13 12.49 20.42
N ASP A 395 5.25 11.76 20.38
CA ASP A 395 5.28 10.34 19.99
C ASP A 395 4.33 9.50 20.88
N GLU A 396 4.38 9.69 22.20
CA GLU A 396 3.48 8.99 23.13
C GLU A 396 2.02 9.45 23.01
N SER A 397 1.77 10.74 22.78
CA SER A 397 0.39 11.25 22.60
C SER A 397 -0.28 10.63 21.37
N ILE A 398 0.47 10.52 20.27
CA ILE A 398 0.00 9.84 19.05
C ILE A 398 -0.30 8.38 19.38
N PHE A 399 0.63 7.66 20.02
CA PHE A 399 0.45 6.25 20.38
C PHE A 399 -0.80 6.02 21.25
N VAL A 400 -1.03 6.89 22.24
CA VAL A 400 -2.17 6.78 23.14
C VAL A 400 -3.50 7.02 22.42
N GLU A 401 -3.59 8.02 21.56
CA GLU A 401 -4.79 8.23 20.73
C GLU A 401 -5.02 7.08 19.76
N CYS A 402 -3.96 6.47 19.23
CA CYS A 402 -4.06 5.24 18.44
C CYS A 402 -4.64 4.09 19.27
N SER A 403 -4.17 3.93 20.51
CA SER A 403 -4.59 2.86 21.40
C SER A 403 -6.07 2.99 21.79
N LYS A 404 -6.51 4.21 22.13
CA LYS A 404 -7.94 4.51 22.35
C LYS A 404 -8.79 4.20 21.13
N ALA A 405 -8.30 4.50 19.93
CA ALA A 405 -9.02 4.21 18.68
C ALA A 405 -9.20 2.70 18.44
N LEU A 406 -8.19 1.89 18.77
CA LEU A 406 -8.26 0.42 18.71
C LEU A 406 -9.26 -0.13 19.73
N GLU A 407 -9.21 0.34 20.98
CA GLU A 407 -10.10 -0.10 22.06
C GLU A 407 -11.57 0.17 21.74
N ARG A 408 -11.90 1.36 21.21
CA ARG A 408 -13.26 1.69 20.77
C ARG A 408 -13.80 0.73 19.71
N ARG A 409 -12.92 0.09 18.95
CA ARG A 409 -13.26 -0.88 17.89
C ARG A 409 -13.21 -2.34 18.37
N GLY A 410 -12.99 -2.56 19.67
CA GLY A 410 -12.97 -3.91 20.27
C GLY A 410 -11.69 -4.70 19.95
N ALA A 411 -10.66 -4.06 19.41
CA ALA A 411 -9.35 -4.68 19.19
C ALA A 411 -8.46 -4.45 20.43
N PRO A 412 -7.79 -5.50 20.96
CA PRO A 412 -6.83 -5.30 22.03
C PRO A 412 -5.66 -4.43 21.51
N PRO A 413 -5.14 -3.47 22.30
CA PRO A 413 -3.96 -2.71 21.90
C PRO A 413 -2.76 -3.65 21.68
N PRO A 414 -1.81 -3.30 20.80
CA PRO A 414 -0.62 -4.11 20.59
C PRO A 414 0.18 -4.15 21.88
N LYS A 415 0.05 -5.25 22.62
CA LYS A 415 0.90 -5.53 23.76
C LYS A 415 2.26 -5.97 23.23
N GLY A 416 3.33 -5.38 23.74
CA GLY A 416 4.69 -5.87 23.49
C GLY A 416 4.73 -7.38 23.74
N PHE A 417 5.14 -8.14 22.73
CA PHE A 417 5.32 -9.57 22.85
C PHE A 417 6.48 -9.81 23.82
N PHE A 418 6.17 -10.17 25.05
CA PHE A 418 7.14 -10.86 25.88
C PHE A 418 7.23 -12.29 25.32
N CYS A 419 8.33 -12.60 24.64
CA CYS A 419 8.73 -13.98 24.50
C CYS A 419 8.83 -14.54 25.92
N ARG A 420 8.12 -15.63 26.22
CA ARG A 420 8.38 -16.39 27.44
C ARG A 420 9.77 -17.00 27.30
N HIS A 421 10.79 -16.20 27.65
CA HIS A 421 12.11 -16.54 28.17
C HIS A 421 13.09 -15.38 27.95
N GLN A 422 13.00 -14.35 28.79
CA GLN A 422 14.21 -13.71 29.28
C GLN A 422 14.58 -14.39 30.59
N ASN A 423 15.74 -15.03 30.61
CA ASN A 423 16.31 -15.67 31.78
C ASN A 423 16.55 -14.60 32.86
N GLU A 424 15.73 -14.60 33.90
CA GLU A 424 16.11 -14.01 35.16
C GLU A 424 17.18 -14.91 35.80
N LYS A 425 18.40 -14.40 35.78
CA LYS A 425 19.46 -14.63 36.78
C LYS A 425 19.68 -16.07 37.28
N ASN A 426 20.88 -16.56 36.95
CA ASN A 426 21.68 -17.59 37.63
C ASN A 426 21.62 -19.01 37.08
N GLY A 427 22.78 -19.46 36.60
CA GLY A 427 23.38 -20.76 36.91
C GLY A 427 22.54 -22.03 36.75
N ASN A 428 22.88 -22.78 35.70
CA ASN A 428 22.67 -24.22 35.54
C ASN A 428 21.23 -24.72 35.37
N GLY A 429 20.89 -25.06 34.12
CA GLY A 429 19.83 -26.01 33.79
C GLY A 429 18.72 -25.44 32.91
N LEU A 430 18.94 -25.41 31.59
CA LEU A 430 17.86 -25.34 30.60
C LEU A 430 16.91 -26.52 30.82
N THR A 431 15.76 -26.27 31.44
CA THR A 431 14.72 -27.29 31.56
C THR A 431 13.85 -27.24 30.31
N LYS A 432 13.94 -28.30 29.49
CA LYS A 432 13.03 -28.62 28.39
C LYS A 432 11.57 -28.47 28.84
N VAL A 433 10.81 -27.62 28.16
CA VAL A 433 9.38 -27.86 27.94
C VAL A 433 9.03 -27.45 26.50
N ALA A 434 9.56 -28.19 25.53
CA ALA A 434 8.82 -28.41 24.30
C ALA A 434 8.00 -29.67 24.56
N THR A 435 6.70 -29.52 24.76
CA THR A 435 5.79 -30.67 24.75
C THR A 435 5.93 -31.33 23.39
N ARG A 436 6.49 -32.54 23.38
CA ARG A 436 6.65 -33.39 22.18
C ARG A 436 5.29 -33.95 21.69
N ASP A 437 4.20 -33.25 22.01
CA ASP A 437 2.82 -33.74 21.92
C ASP A 437 2.06 -33.22 20.70
N PHE A 438 2.61 -32.25 19.95
CA PHE A 438 1.99 -31.79 18.71
C PHE A 438 2.37 -32.68 17.55
N ARG A 439 1.38 -33.07 16.75
CA ARG A 439 1.62 -33.75 15.48
C ARG A 439 2.19 -32.74 14.49
N LYS A 440 2.95 -33.23 13.50
CA LYS A 440 3.62 -32.37 12.50
C LYS A 440 2.66 -31.39 11.78
N TRP A 441 1.42 -31.80 11.55
CA TRP A 441 0.36 -30.98 10.93
C TRP A 441 -0.35 -30.02 11.89
N GLU A 442 0.02 -30.00 13.17
CA GLU A 442 -0.52 -29.10 14.20
C GLU A 442 0.41 -27.91 14.47
N SER A 443 1.43 -27.69 13.63
CA SER A 443 2.48 -26.69 13.80
C SER A 443 2.33 -25.47 12.88
N GLY A 444 1.10 -25.02 12.64
CA GLY A 444 0.82 -23.77 11.91
C GLY A 444 1.16 -22.50 12.69
N LEU A 445 1.25 -21.37 12.01
CA LEU A 445 1.43 -20.04 12.61
C LEU A 445 0.23 -19.17 12.27
N THR A 446 -0.33 -18.50 13.28
CA THR A 446 -1.32 -17.45 13.04
C THR A 446 -0.71 -16.29 12.27
N LEU A 447 -1.51 -15.58 11.47
CA LEU A 447 -1.10 -14.38 10.75
C LEU A 447 -0.48 -13.32 11.69
N CYS A 448 -1.02 -13.17 12.91
CA CYS A 448 -0.44 -12.31 13.94
C CYS A 448 0.99 -12.73 14.35
N GLN A 449 1.23 -14.04 14.51
CA GLN A 449 2.56 -14.56 14.84
C GLN A 449 3.54 -14.36 13.66
N ILE A 450 3.08 -14.53 12.42
CA ILE A 450 3.90 -14.30 11.21
C ILE A 450 4.36 -12.85 11.11
N ARG A 451 3.46 -11.88 11.36
CA ARG A 451 3.80 -10.46 11.42
C ARG A 451 4.81 -10.16 12.52
N SER A 452 4.59 -10.74 13.70
CA SER A 452 5.50 -10.57 14.84
C SER A 452 6.89 -11.15 14.54
N LEU A 453 6.94 -12.30 13.87
CA LEU A 453 8.17 -12.93 13.42
C LEU A 453 8.93 -12.06 12.42
N GLU A 454 8.27 -11.50 11.41
CA GLU A 454 8.89 -10.55 10.47
C GLU A 454 9.50 -9.36 11.23
N VAL A 455 8.75 -8.81 12.19
CA VAL A 455 9.19 -7.68 13.00
C VAL A 455 10.48 -7.98 13.74
N LEU A 456 10.52 -9.13 14.40
CA LEU A 456 11.64 -9.57 15.22
C LEU A 456 12.86 -9.91 14.37
N LEU A 457 12.68 -10.64 13.26
CA LEU A 457 13.75 -10.97 12.33
C LEU A 457 14.37 -9.70 11.74
N ARG A 458 13.55 -8.76 11.26
CA ARG A 458 14.04 -7.49 10.74
C ARG A 458 14.82 -6.69 11.79
N ALA A 459 14.32 -6.62 13.02
CA ALA A 459 15.00 -5.90 14.10
C ALA A 459 16.36 -6.54 14.44
N ALA A 460 16.45 -7.87 14.42
CA ALA A 460 17.69 -8.58 14.63
C ALA A 460 18.70 -8.33 13.49
N PHE A 461 18.24 -8.32 12.22
CA PHE A 461 19.07 -7.95 11.07
C PHE A 461 19.57 -6.50 11.13
N GLU A 462 18.78 -5.57 11.67
CA GLU A 462 19.19 -4.18 11.84
C GLU A 462 20.21 -3.99 12.98
N GLN A 463 20.24 -4.89 13.96
CA GLN A 463 21.16 -4.85 15.11
C GLN A 463 22.46 -5.62 14.85
N SER A 464 22.41 -6.67 14.02
CA SER A 464 23.52 -7.58 13.76
C SER A 464 24.05 -7.39 12.34
N LYS A 465 25.36 -7.14 12.19
CA LYS A 465 26.02 -7.20 10.87
C LYS A 465 26.21 -8.65 10.45
N ILE A 466 25.29 -9.12 9.64
CA ILE A 466 25.26 -10.50 9.17
C ILE A 466 26.08 -10.60 7.87
N VAL A 467 27.03 -11.52 7.83
CA VAL A 467 27.91 -11.73 6.67
C VAL A 467 27.79 -13.17 6.20
N VAL A 468 27.52 -13.38 4.91
CA VAL A 468 27.50 -14.68 4.23
C VAL A 468 28.50 -14.62 3.08
N ASP A 469 29.38 -15.62 2.97
CA ASP A 469 30.39 -15.70 1.90
C ASP A 469 31.25 -14.42 1.76
N GLY A 470 31.55 -13.76 2.88
CA GLY A 470 32.33 -12.52 2.92
C GLY A 470 31.60 -11.26 2.46
N LYS A 471 30.27 -11.33 2.23
CA LYS A 471 29.42 -10.18 1.90
C LYS A 471 28.36 -9.95 2.98
N GLU A 472 28.10 -8.68 3.29
CA GLU A 472 27.02 -8.30 4.19
C GLU A 472 25.67 -8.68 3.56
N LEU A 473 24.87 -9.47 4.29
CA LEU A 473 23.56 -9.92 3.86
C LEU A 473 22.51 -8.91 4.31
N GLU A 474 21.86 -8.26 3.36
CA GLU A 474 20.74 -7.36 3.65
C GLU A 474 19.45 -8.13 3.92
N TRP A 475 18.57 -7.57 4.76
CA TRP A 475 17.24 -8.17 5.08
C TRP A 475 16.44 -8.53 3.83
N LYS A 476 16.49 -7.69 2.79
CA LYS A 476 15.75 -7.88 1.54
C LYS A 476 16.21 -9.13 0.76
N ASP A 477 17.44 -9.58 0.99
CA ASP A 477 18.07 -10.71 0.30
C ASP A 477 18.12 -11.97 1.17
N CYS A 478 17.68 -11.88 2.44
CA CYS A 478 17.60 -13.02 3.34
C CYS A 478 16.56 -14.03 2.85
N THR A 479 16.89 -15.32 2.87
CA THR A 479 16.04 -16.42 2.37
C THR A 479 15.94 -17.49 3.44
N SER A 480 14.99 -18.42 3.27
CA SER A 480 14.91 -19.61 4.14
C SER A 480 16.24 -20.38 4.15
N ARG A 481 16.95 -20.49 3.01
CA ARG A 481 18.28 -21.13 2.98
C ARG A 481 19.29 -20.44 3.91
N HIS A 482 19.27 -19.11 4.01
CA HIS A 482 20.19 -18.39 4.89
C HIS A 482 19.91 -18.64 6.38
N LEU A 483 18.65 -18.87 6.77
CA LEU A 483 18.30 -19.13 8.17
C LEU A 483 18.39 -20.60 8.57
N PHE A 484 18.13 -21.52 7.62
CA PHE A 484 17.88 -22.94 7.91
C PHE A 484 18.88 -23.89 7.24
N SER A 485 19.98 -23.42 6.64
CA SER A 485 21.00 -24.32 6.08
C SER A 485 21.80 -25.02 7.19
N THR A 486 22.21 -26.26 6.91
CA THR A 486 23.00 -27.09 7.83
C THR A 486 24.39 -26.52 8.10
N GLU A 487 24.95 -25.74 7.18
CA GLU A 487 26.24 -25.05 7.33
C GLU A 487 26.12 -23.89 8.34
N VAL A 488 25.08 -23.06 8.23
CA VAL A 488 24.80 -21.97 9.19
C VAL A 488 24.48 -22.52 10.59
N GLN A 489 23.79 -23.66 10.65
CA GLN A 489 23.50 -24.32 11.92
C GLN A 489 24.76 -24.91 12.58
N LYS A 490 25.70 -25.47 11.81
CA LYS A 490 26.98 -25.95 12.33
C LYS A 490 27.88 -24.81 12.81
N GLU A 491 27.95 -23.71 12.05
CA GLU A 491 28.71 -22.52 12.45
C GLU A 491 28.15 -21.89 13.74
N ALA A 492 26.83 -21.89 13.92
CA ALA A 492 26.18 -21.44 15.17
C ALA A 492 26.43 -22.37 16.38
N ILE A 493 26.80 -23.63 16.15
CA ILE A 493 27.13 -24.60 17.20
C ILE A 493 28.61 -24.49 17.61
N ASP A 494 29.48 -24.13 16.67
CA ASP A 494 30.94 -24.12 16.84
C ASP A 494 31.53 -22.84 17.47
N GLY A 495 30.69 -21.90 17.94
CA GLY A 495 31.18 -20.77 18.74
C GLY A 495 31.84 -19.63 17.95
N ASN A 496 31.84 -19.69 16.61
CA ASN A 496 32.56 -18.76 15.76
C ASN A 496 31.63 -18.10 14.73
N HIS A 497 31.50 -16.77 14.86
CA HIS A 497 30.85 -15.81 13.95
C HIS A 497 29.36 -15.49 14.20
N HIS A 498 29.01 -14.31 13.67
CA HIS A 498 27.91 -13.37 13.97
C HIS A 498 26.45 -13.91 13.93
N TRP A 499 26.25 -15.23 13.87
CA TRP A 499 24.97 -15.90 13.67
C TRP A 499 24.36 -16.51 14.94
N GLU A 500 25.16 -16.74 15.99
CA GLU A 500 24.71 -17.36 17.26
C GLU A 500 23.48 -16.69 17.87
N GLY A 501 23.37 -15.36 17.75
CA GLY A 501 22.26 -14.61 18.34
C GLY A 501 20.92 -14.76 17.62
N LEU A 502 20.92 -14.94 16.28
CA LEU A 502 19.68 -14.97 15.49
C LEU A 502 19.10 -16.38 15.43
N ALA A 503 19.91 -17.39 15.12
CA ALA A 503 19.43 -18.76 15.05
C ALA A 503 18.99 -19.28 16.44
N ALA A 504 19.77 -19.02 17.50
CA ALA A 504 19.43 -19.47 18.85
C ALA A 504 18.23 -18.71 19.47
N ALA A 505 17.96 -17.46 19.06
CA ALA A 505 16.82 -16.70 19.56
C ALA A 505 15.47 -17.12 18.93
N PHE A 506 15.49 -17.65 17.71
CA PHE A 506 14.26 -17.99 16.96
C PHE A 506 14.07 -19.50 16.74
N MET A 507 15.10 -20.32 16.96
CA MET A 507 15.07 -21.77 16.82
C MET A 507 15.85 -22.44 17.97
N PRO A 508 15.20 -22.69 19.12
CA PRO A 508 15.84 -23.44 20.18
C PRO A 508 16.12 -24.87 19.74
N GLN A 509 17.20 -25.46 20.27
CA GLN A 509 17.58 -26.84 19.97
C GLN A 509 16.41 -27.80 20.24
N ASN A 510 15.99 -28.55 19.22
CA ASN A 510 14.89 -29.53 19.27
C ASN A 510 13.47 -28.97 19.41
N ALA A 511 13.18 -27.76 18.92
CA ALA A 511 11.80 -27.32 18.71
C ALA A 511 11.67 -26.38 17.49
N THR A 512 10.52 -26.37 16.85
CA THR A 512 10.17 -25.44 15.77
C THR A 512 9.79 -24.07 16.33
N TYR A 513 9.86 -23.02 15.52
CA TYR A 513 9.35 -21.71 15.94
C TYR A 513 7.88 -21.80 16.32
N ALA A 514 7.06 -22.52 15.53
CA ALA A 514 5.65 -22.76 15.81
C ALA A 514 5.43 -23.42 17.19
N GLU A 515 6.17 -24.48 17.52
CA GLU A 515 6.09 -25.14 18.84
C GLU A 515 6.48 -24.21 19.99
N CYS A 516 7.37 -23.23 19.74
CA CYS A 516 7.78 -22.27 20.77
C CYS A 516 6.72 -21.20 21.04
N VAL A 517 5.97 -20.80 20.02
CA VAL A 517 5.01 -19.69 20.13
C VAL A 517 3.56 -20.15 20.30
N ASN A 518 3.25 -21.40 19.98
CA ASN A 518 1.90 -21.94 20.08
C ASN A 518 1.64 -22.48 21.49
N GLN A 519 0.51 -22.06 22.06
CA GLN A 519 0.05 -22.56 23.36
C GLN A 519 -0.69 -23.91 23.23
N HIS A 520 -1.20 -24.21 22.03
CA HIS A 520 -2.04 -25.35 21.71
C HIS A 520 -1.76 -25.82 20.26
N PRO A 521 -2.16 -27.06 19.89
CA PRO A 521 -2.15 -27.52 18.50
C PRO A 521 -2.86 -26.53 17.56
N THR A 522 -2.22 -26.20 16.45
CA THR A 522 -2.71 -25.25 15.43
C THR A 522 -2.75 -25.90 14.05
N ILE A 523 -3.95 -26.29 13.62
CA ILE A 523 -4.16 -26.90 12.31
C ILE A 523 -4.15 -25.79 11.25
N PRO A 524 -3.37 -25.91 10.16
CA PRO A 524 -3.29 -24.87 9.14
C PRO A 524 -4.58 -24.77 8.33
N GLU A 525 -5.00 -23.53 8.08
CA GLU A 525 -6.00 -23.20 7.07
C GLU A 525 -5.35 -23.21 5.69
N PHE A 526 -4.13 -22.67 5.59
CA PHE A 526 -3.41 -22.55 4.33
C PHE A 526 -2.01 -23.18 4.39
N TYR A 527 -1.64 -23.91 3.34
CA TYR A 527 -0.29 -24.42 3.15
C TYR A 527 0.51 -23.50 2.22
N VAL A 528 1.68 -23.02 2.65
CA VAL A 528 2.52 -22.13 1.84
C VAL A 528 3.58 -22.93 1.09
N ILE A 529 3.51 -22.90 -0.24
CA ILE A 529 4.53 -23.43 -1.15
C ILE A 529 5.51 -22.31 -1.48
N ASN A 530 6.77 -22.47 -1.10
CA ASN A 530 7.84 -21.55 -1.46
C ASN A 530 9.16 -22.28 -1.75
N SER A 531 9.97 -21.70 -2.65
CA SER A 531 11.35 -22.17 -2.80
C SER A 531 12.19 -21.70 -1.61
N TRP A 532 13.15 -22.52 -1.18
CA TRP A 532 14.13 -22.16 -0.15
C TRP A 532 15.01 -20.96 -0.53
N GLU A 533 15.06 -20.61 -1.82
CA GLU A 533 15.74 -19.43 -2.34
C GLU A 533 14.85 -18.19 -2.42
N THR A 534 13.58 -18.29 -2.03
CA THR A 534 12.66 -17.15 -1.97
C THR A 534 13.09 -16.24 -0.82
N ALA A 535 13.17 -14.93 -1.09
CA ALA A 535 13.47 -13.97 -0.04
C ALA A 535 12.34 -13.97 0.99
N LEU A 536 12.66 -13.96 2.27
CA LEU A 536 11.66 -13.98 3.36
C LEU A 536 10.75 -12.76 3.29
N VAL A 537 11.27 -11.62 2.88
CA VAL A 537 10.46 -10.41 2.64
C VAL A 537 9.38 -10.64 1.57
N ASP A 538 9.68 -11.40 0.51
CA ASP A 538 8.68 -11.77 -0.51
C ASP A 538 7.66 -12.74 0.08
N VAL A 539 8.09 -13.67 0.95
CA VAL A 539 7.21 -14.62 1.65
C VAL A 539 6.19 -13.89 2.50
N PHE A 540 6.65 -13.00 3.39
CA PHE A 540 5.76 -12.24 4.27
C PHE A 540 4.82 -11.35 3.46
N LYS A 541 5.33 -10.60 2.48
CA LYS A 541 4.49 -9.75 1.62
C LYS A 541 3.44 -10.52 0.84
N ALA A 542 3.78 -11.69 0.32
CA ALA A 542 2.84 -12.49 -0.46
C ALA A 542 1.74 -13.13 0.42
N ILE A 543 2.07 -13.52 1.66
CA ILE A 543 1.08 -13.95 2.67
C ILE A 543 0.16 -12.78 3.03
N GLU A 544 0.68 -11.57 3.18
CA GLU A 544 -0.13 -10.37 3.41
C GLU A 544 -1.10 -10.12 2.25
N TRP A 545 -0.63 -10.17 0.99
CA TRP A 545 -1.51 -10.02 -0.19
C TRP A 545 -2.59 -11.10 -0.25
N HIS A 546 -2.27 -12.34 0.13
CA HIS A 546 -3.24 -13.43 0.21
C HIS A 546 -4.28 -13.21 1.32
N ALA A 547 -3.82 -12.82 2.52
CA ALA A 547 -4.69 -12.46 3.64
C ALA A 547 -5.63 -11.31 3.28
N GLU A 548 -5.11 -10.28 2.60
CA GLU A 548 -5.89 -9.14 2.14
C GLU A 548 -6.92 -9.52 1.08
N ALA A 549 -6.54 -10.29 0.06
CA ALA A 549 -7.45 -10.68 -1.02
C ALA A 549 -8.63 -11.54 -0.55
N LEU A 550 -8.44 -12.34 0.49
CA LEU A 550 -9.46 -13.19 1.09
C LEU A 550 -10.16 -12.57 2.31
N GLY A 551 -9.68 -11.42 2.81
CA GLY A 551 -10.23 -10.77 4.00
C GLY A 551 -10.03 -11.59 5.29
N LEU A 552 -8.88 -12.23 5.41
CA LEU A 552 -8.55 -13.16 6.51
C LEU A 552 -8.21 -12.40 7.80
N SER A 553 -8.47 -13.05 8.94
CA SER A 553 -8.23 -12.47 10.27
C SER A 553 -6.82 -12.77 10.77
N ASP A 554 -6.38 -12.04 11.79
CA ASP A 554 -5.09 -12.27 12.46
C ASP A 554 -4.94 -13.65 13.12
N ARG A 555 -6.05 -14.36 13.32
CA ARG A 555 -6.08 -15.73 13.85
C ARG A 555 -5.87 -16.78 12.78
N THR A 556 -5.95 -16.42 11.51
CA THR A 556 -5.85 -17.37 10.40
C THR A 556 -4.49 -18.05 10.39
N ILE A 557 -4.49 -19.37 10.26
CA ILE A 557 -3.30 -20.21 10.46
C ILE A 557 -2.68 -20.60 9.11
N TYR A 558 -1.41 -20.28 8.92
CA TYR A 558 -0.61 -20.70 7.76
C TYR A 558 0.47 -21.70 8.18
N TYR A 559 0.68 -22.72 7.35
CA TYR A 559 1.83 -23.61 7.47
C TYR A 559 2.97 -23.10 6.60
N ILE A 560 4.11 -22.73 7.21
CA ILE A 560 5.31 -22.28 6.50
C ILE A 560 6.45 -23.22 6.83
N HIS A 561 6.88 -24.01 5.86
CA HIS A 561 7.81 -25.13 6.06
C HIS A 561 9.04 -24.77 6.91
N GLY A 562 9.71 -23.64 6.62
CA GLY A 562 10.91 -23.23 7.36
C GLY A 562 10.69 -22.95 8.85
N PHE A 563 9.50 -22.51 9.25
CA PHE A 563 9.20 -22.13 10.65
C PHE A 563 8.40 -23.19 11.41
N SER A 564 7.77 -24.11 10.68
CA SER A 564 6.91 -25.17 11.20
C SER A 564 7.59 -26.55 11.23
N LEU A 565 8.80 -26.69 10.67
CA LEU A 565 9.54 -27.94 10.65
C LEU A 565 10.78 -27.90 11.56
N LEU A 566 11.02 -29.01 12.26
CA LEU A 566 12.13 -29.18 13.19
C LEU A 566 13.40 -29.48 12.41
N SER A 567 14.39 -28.59 12.47
CA SER A 567 15.69 -28.77 11.85
C SER A 567 16.65 -29.47 12.80
N VAL A 568 16.44 -30.77 13.08
CA VAL A 568 17.45 -31.55 13.81
C VAL A 568 17.59 -32.96 13.20
N GLU A 569 18.78 -33.21 12.68
CA GLU A 569 19.53 -34.49 12.53
C GLU A 569 19.03 -35.70 11.73
N ASP A 570 17.86 -35.74 11.09
CA ASP A 570 17.50 -36.92 10.25
C ASP A 570 17.46 -36.64 8.72
N ASP A 571 18.48 -37.17 8.01
CA ASP A 571 18.57 -37.55 6.58
C ASP A 571 17.61 -38.75 6.28
N PRO A 572 17.20 -39.16 5.06
CA PRO A 572 17.19 -38.59 3.71
C PRO A 572 15.74 -38.41 3.18
N GLY A 573 15.57 -38.08 1.90
CA GLY A 573 14.33 -37.69 1.21
C GLY A 573 12.97 -38.29 1.57
N GLU A 574 12.86 -39.52 2.06
CA GLU A 574 11.58 -40.17 2.43
C GLU A 574 10.80 -39.40 3.51
N ALA A 575 11.49 -38.82 4.49
CA ALA A 575 10.82 -38.06 5.55
C ALA A 575 10.11 -36.81 5.01
N ARG A 576 10.58 -36.25 3.88
CA ARG A 576 10.04 -35.01 3.31
C ARG A 576 8.75 -35.19 2.51
N LEU A 577 8.59 -36.31 1.82
CA LEU A 577 7.31 -36.62 1.16
C LEU A 577 6.20 -36.86 2.17
N GLY A 578 6.54 -37.58 3.25
CA GLY A 578 5.66 -37.77 4.40
C GLY A 578 5.07 -36.45 4.89
N TYR A 579 5.86 -35.38 5.01
CA TYR A 579 5.32 -34.08 5.46
C TYR A 579 4.21 -33.51 4.57
N THR A 580 4.41 -33.49 3.25
CA THR A 580 3.38 -32.94 2.35
C THR A 580 2.10 -33.77 2.43
N GLU A 581 2.25 -35.10 2.39
CA GLU A 581 1.13 -36.05 2.47
C GLU A 581 0.52 -36.15 3.89
N ASP A 582 1.25 -35.77 4.94
CA ASP A 582 0.79 -35.76 6.33
C ASP A 582 0.12 -34.44 6.72
N ILE A 583 0.36 -33.35 5.97
CA ILE A 583 -0.13 -32.01 6.32
C ILE A 583 -1.27 -31.59 5.41
N MET A 584 -1.10 -31.69 4.09
CA MET A 584 -2.11 -31.22 3.13
C MET A 584 -3.50 -31.82 3.35
N PRO A 585 -3.68 -33.10 3.73
CA PRO A 585 -5.02 -33.64 4.02
C PRO A 585 -5.73 -32.96 5.20
N PHE A 586 -4.99 -32.31 6.10
CA PHE A 586 -5.53 -31.59 7.24
C PHE A 586 -5.63 -30.07 7.00
N THR A 587 -5.05 -29.57 5.91
CA THR A 587 -5.23 -28.19 5.47
C THR A 587 -6.69 -27.96 5.10
N THR A 588 -7.30 -26.95 5.70
CA THR A 588 -8.77 -26.79 5.63
C THR A 588 -9.26 -25.89 4.48
N GLU A 589 -8.46 -24.93 4.01
CA GLU A 589 -8.94 -23.90 3.05
C GLU A 589 -8.25 -23.93 1.68
N GLY A 590 -6.92 -24.13 1.63
CA GLY A 590 -6.19 -24.16 0.36
C GLY A 590 -4.67 -24.05 0.44
N VAL A 591 -4.05 -23.80 -0.71
CA VAL A 591 -2.59 -23.73 -0.86
C VAL A 591 -2.17 -22.41 -1.52
N LEU A 592 -1.07 -21.83 -1.08
CA LEU A 592 -0.54 -20.58 -1.61
C LEU A 592 0.83 -20.82 -2.25
N LEU A 593 0.94 -20.67 -3.57
CA LEU A 593 2.21 -20.69 -4.29
C LEU A 593 2.85 -19.30 -4.32
N LEU A 594 4.08 -19.23 -3.83
CA LEU A 594 4.87 -18.01 -3.87
C LEU A 594 5.78 -17.95 -5.11
N ALA A 595 5.61 -16.90 -5.89
CA ALA A 595 6.39 -16.63 -7.09
C ALA A 595 7.20 -15.34 -6.94
N ASN A 596 8.47 -15.39 -7.33
CA ASN A 596 9.32 -14.20 -7.49
C ASN A 596 10.06 -14.24 -8.84
N GLU A 597 10.71 -13.13 -9.19
CA GLU A 597 11.38 -12.99 -10.49
C GLU A 597 12.53 -14.00 -10.66
N ARG A 598 13.31 -14.22 -9.60
CA ARG A 598 14.44 -15.15 -9.62
C ARG A 598 13.99 -16.60 -9.86
N LEU A 599 12.96 -17.05 -9.16
CA LEU A 599 12.40 -18.39 -9.29
C LEU A 599 11.81 -18.61 -10.68
N SER A 600 10.93 -17.71 -11.10
CA SER A 600 10.23 -17.80 -12.38
C SER A 600 11.21 -17.81 -13.56
N LYS A 601 12.23 -16.95 -13.54
CA LYS A 601 13.26 -16.89 -14.58
C LYS A 601 14.03 -18.20 -14.71
N ARG A 602 14.43 -18.81 -13.59
CA ARG A 602 15.10 -20.12 -13.60
C ARG A 602 14.20 -21.18 -14.20
N TRP A 603 12.92 -21.21 -13.81
CA TRP A 603 11.98 -22.21 -14.30
C TRP A 603 11.72 -22.10 -15.81
N SER A 604 11.82 -20.89 -16.38
CA SER A 604 11.62 -20.67 -17.82
C SER A 604 12.88 -20.87 -18.66
N GLU A 605 14.05 -20.41 -18.20
CA GLU A 605 15.30 -20.40 -18.97
C GLU A 605 16.18 -21.64 -18.73
N ASP A 606 16.28 -22.07 -17.46
CA ASP A 606 17.19 -23.12 -17.02
C ASP A 606 16.37 -24.29 -16.45
N ARG A 607 15.89 -25.14 -17.37
CA ARG A 607 15.06 -26.31 -17.04
C ARG A 607 15.71 -27.20 -15.97
N ALA A 608 17.04 -27.19 -15.87
CA ALA A 608 17.81 -27.95 -14.88
C ALA A 608 17.67 -27.42 -13.43
N LYS A 609 17.04 -26.26 -13.23
CA LYS A 609 16.83 -25.62 -11.92
C LYS A 609 15.36 -25.43 -11.56
N GLN A 610 14.46 -26.08 -12.30
CA GLN A 610 13.07 -26.23 -11.94
C GLN A 610 12.95 -26.97 -10.60
N SER A 611 12.26 -26.39 -9.61
CA SER A 611 12.12 -27.05 -8.30
C SER A 611 11.08 -28.15 -8.40
N LEU A 612 11.52 -29.42 -8.41
CA LEU A 612 10.63 -30.56 -8.48
C LEU A 612 9.68 -30.63 -7.27
N TRP A 613 10.14 -30.16 -6.10
CA TRP A 613 9.34 -30.05 -4.88
C TRP A 613 8.11 -29.16 -5.04
N CYS A 614 8.27 -27.92 -5.51
CA CYS A 614 7.13 -27.01 -5.69
C CYS A 614 6.07 -27.59 -6.65
N PHE A 615 6.51 -28.29 -7.71
CA PHE A 615 5.57 -28.95 -8.62
C PHE A 615 4.86 -30.16 -8.00
N TYR A 616 5.58 -30.94 -7.21
CA TYR A 616 4.99 -32.06 -6.48
C TYR A 616 3.96 -31.59 -5.45
N GLU A 617 4.23 -30.50 -4.72
CA GLU A 617 3.29 -29.90 -3.76
C GLU A 617 2.03 -29.38 -4.45
N LEU A 618 2.16 -28.70 -5.59
CA LEU A 618 1.02 -28.26 -6.40
C LEU A 618 0.19 -29.44 -6.92
N TRP A 619 0.85 -30.49 -7.39
CA TRP A 619 0.17 -31.70 -7.83
C TRP A 619 -0.52 -32.43 -6.67
N SER A 620 0.09 -32.45 -5.49
CA SER A 620 -0.49 -33.03 -4.27
C SER A 620 -1.74 -32.27 -3.85
N ALA A 621 -1.71 -30.93 -3.89
CA ALA A 621 -2.88 -30.09 -3.65
C ALA A 621 -4.04 -30.48 -4.59
N ASP A 622 -3.75 -30.71 -5.87
CA ASP A 622 -4.74 -31.19 -6.84
C ASP A 622 -5.27 -32.59 -6.51
N GLN A 623 -4.44 -33.51 -6.01
CA GLN A 623 -4.89 -34.85 -5.58
C GLN A 623 -5.83 -34.79 -4.36
N PHE A 624 -5.57 -33.87 -3.44
CA PHE A 624 -6.41 -33.66 -2.25
C PHE A 624 -7.61 -32.74 -2.50
N GLY A 625 -7.80 -32.24 -3.72
CA GLY A 625 -8.91 -31.35 -4.06
C GLY A 625 -8.79 -29.95 -3.44
N LEU A 626 -7.58 -29.55 -3.03
CA LEU A 626 -7.32 -28.25 -2.45
C LEU A 626 -7.23 -27.19 -3.56
N PRO A 627 -7.96 -26.07 -3.42
CA PRO A 627 -7.76 -24.91 -4.26
C PRO A 627 -6.39 -24.29 -3.97
N TRP A 628 -5.79 -23.67 -4.98
CA TRP A 628 -4.54 -22.95 -4.76
C TRP A 628 -4.49 -21.62 -5.49
N ASP A 629 -3.78 -20.65 -4.90
CA ASP A 629 -3.61 -19.31 -5.43
C ASP A 629 -2.11 -19.01 -5.64
N ILE A 630 -1.79 -18.01 -6.45
CA ILE A 630 -0.40 -17.63 -6.76
C ILE A 630 -0.16 -16.20 -6.34
N ALA A 631 0.77 -15.96 -5.42
CA ALA A 631 1.12 -14.63 -4.94
C ALA A 631 2.58 -14.28 -5.20
N CYS A 632 2.85 -12.99 -5.34
CA CYS A 632 4.16 -12.39 -5.35
C CYS A 632 4.18 -11.18 -4.40
N SER A 633 5.31 -10.50 -4.26
CA SER A 633 5.44 -9.37 -3.33
C SER A 633 4.59 -8.14 -3.70
N SER A 634 4.00 -8.11 -4.89
CA SER A 634 3.19 -6.99 -5.40
C SER A 634 1.71 -7.32 -5.64
N GLY A 635 1.28 -8.58 -5.46
CA GLY A 635 -0.11 -8.96 -5.69
C GLY A 635 -0.34 -10.47 -5.77
N ILE A 636 -1.60 -10.86 -5.91
CA ILE A 636 -2.06 -12.24 -5.92
C ILE A 636 -3.06 -12.53 -7.04
N LEU A 637 -2.99 -13.74 -7.58
CA LEU A 637 -3.85 -14.26 -8.63
C LEU A 637 -4.54 -15.54 -8.18
N ALA A 638 -5.86 -15.58 -8.32
CA ALA A 638 -6.66 -16.74 -8.00
C ALA A 638 -6.59 -17.78 -9.13
N THR A 639 -6.37 -19.06 -8.82
CA THR A 639 -6.24 -20.09 -9.89
C THR A 639 -7.43 -21.01 -10.03
N THR A 640 -8.23 -21.17 -8.99
CA THR A 640 -9.33 -22.16 -8.98
C THR A 640 -10.68 -21.48 -8.91
N ARG A 641 -10.83 -20.49 -8.04
CA ARG A 641 -12.06 -19.71 -7.82
C ARG A 641 -11.73 -18.22 -7.78
N PRO A 642 -12.64 -17.33 -8.19
CA PRO A 642 -12.44 -15.90 -7.96
C PRO A 642 -12.44 -15.58 -6.46
N PHE A 643 -11.80 -14.49 -6.07
CA PHE A 643 -11.85 -13.94 -4.71
C PHE A 643 -13.27 -13.44 -4.38
N ALA A 644 -13.50 -13.07 -3.11
CA ALA A 644 -14.82 -12.66 -2.61
C ALA A 644 -15.48 -11.50 -3.40
N ASN A 645 -14.67 -10.67 -4.06
CA ASN A 645 -15.11 -9.56 -4.92
C ASN A 645 -15.35 -9.97 -6.39
N SER A 646 -15.42 -11.28 -6.69
CA SER A 646 -15.49 -11.85 -8.05
C SER A 646 -14.28 -11.55 -8.95
N LYS A 647 -13.19 -11.00 -8.41
CA LYS A 647 -11.95 -10.76 -9.16
C LYS A 647 -11.05 -11.98 -9.14
N TRP A 648 -10.23 -12.10 -10.18
CA TRP A 648 -9.21 -13.13 -10.31
C TRP A 648 -7.80 -12.63 -9.96
N GLU A 649 -7.64 -11.32 -9.77
CA GLU A 649 -6.38 -10.67 -9.42
C GLU A 649 -6.66 -9.56 -8.40
N VAL A 650 -5.82 -9.46 -7.36
CA VAL A 650 -5.80 -8.38 -6.37
C VAL A 650 -4.36 -7.88 -6.25
N GLY A 651 -4.18 -6.56 -6.18
CA GLY A 651 -2.86 -5.93 -6.31
C GLY A 651 -2.38 -5.89 -7.77
N THR A 652 -1.06 -5.99 -7.98
CA THR A 652 -0.47 -6.14 -9.32
C THR A 652 0.43 -7.34 -9.43
N PHE A 653 0.21 -8.13 -10.46
CA PHE A 653 1.13 -9.22 -10.74
C PHE A 653 2.37 -8.73 -11.48
N ASN A 654 3.57 -9.02 -10.96
CA ASN A 654 4.82 -8.64 -11.62
C ASN A 654 4.85 -9.24 -13.05
N PRO A 655 4.96 -8.40 -14.10
CA PRO A 655 4.83 -8.89 -15.46
C PRO A 655 5.94 -9.83 -15.91
N LYS A 656 7.15 -9.70 -15.35
CA LYS A 656 8.27 -10.58 -15.67
C LYS A 656 8.03 -11.98 -15.10
N ILE A 657 7.47 -12.06 -13.90
CA ILE A 657 7.03 -13.35 -13.32
C ILE A 657 5.98 -13.98 -14.21
N ALA A 658 4.97 -13.22 -14.64
CA ALA A 658 3.92 -13.71 -15.53
C ALA A 658 4.47 -14.20 -16.87
N GLU A 659 5.35 -13.43 -17.51
CA GLU A 659 6.01 -13.81 -18.78
C GLU A 659 6.79 -15.12 -18.64
N ASN A 660 7.63 -15.23 -17.60
CA ASN A 660 8.46 -16.40 -17.37
C ASN A 660 7.61 -17.65 -17.11
N LEU A 661 6.62 -17.57 -16.21
CA LEU A 661 5.75 -18.69 -15.88
C LEU A 661 4.77 -19.05 -17.00
N ALA A 662 4.34 -18.08 -17.82
CA ALA A 662 3.52 -18.35 -19.00
C ALA A 662 4.27 -19.16 -20.06
N ARG A 663 5.59 -18.96 -20.18
CA ARG A 663 6.46 -19.67 -21.14
C ARG A 663 7.08 -20.95 -20.59
N MET A 664 6.93 -21.22 -19.30
CA MET A 664 7.55 -22.39 -18.69
C MET A 664 6.98 -23.69 -19.30
N SER A 665 7.82 -24.72 -19.32
CA SER A 665 7.40 -26.09 -19.61
C SER A 665 8.09 -26.98 -18.62
N PHE A 666 7.35 -27.82 -17.90
CA PHE A 666 7.96 -28.79 -17.01
C PHE A 666 8.75 -29.84 -17.81
N ASP A 667 9.94 -30.16 -17.31
CA ASP A 667 10.84 -31.16 -17.88
C ASP A 667 11.33 -32.09 -16.75
N ALA A 668 10.76 -33.30 -16.68
CA ALA A 668 11.04 -34.25 -15.61
C ALA A 668 12.50 -34.70 -15.59
N GLU A 669 13.20 -34.71 -16.73
CA GLU A 669 14.60 -35.10 -16.80
C GLU A 669 15.49 -34.03 -16.16
N MET A 670 15.13 -32.77 -16.34
CA MET A 670 15.92 -31.62 -15.90
C MET A 670 15.53 -31.12 -14.50
N ALA A 671 14.30 -31.39 -14.04
CA ALA A 671 13.84 -30.89 -12.75
C ALA A 671 14.75 -31.29 -11.58
N TRP A 672 15.07 -30.30 -10.75
CA TRP A 672 16.02 -30.41 -9.65
C TRP A 672 15.33 -30.79 -8.33
N ALA A 673 15.89 -31.79 -7.68
CA ALA A 673 15.76 -32.10 -6.25
C ALA A 673 17.01 -32.88 -5.82
N HIS A 674 17.20 -33.10 -4.52
CA HIS A 674 18.25 -34.01 -4.04
C HIS A 674 18.07 -35.40 -4.67
N SER A 675 19.16 -36.14 -4.92
CA SER A 675 19.14 -37.35 -5.76
C SER A 675 18.12 -38.41 -5.29
N GLN A 676 18.00 -38.59 -3.98
CA GLN A 676 17.01 -39.48 -3.35
C GLN A 676 15.58 -38.94 -3.51
N ASP A 677 15.33 -37.66 -3.18
CA ASP A 677 14.03 -36.99 -3.33
C ASP A 677 13.53 -37.07 -4.78
N ARG A 678 14.44 -36.85 -5.74
CA ARG A 678 14.11 -36.80 -7.17
C ARG A 678 13.57 -38.13 -7.65
N ALA A 679 14.26 -39.23 -7.35
CA ALA A 679 13.83 -40.56 -7.76
C ALA A 679 12.44 -40.89 -7.18
N MET A 680 12.24 -40.57 -5.91
CA MET A 680 11.03 -40.87 -5.18
C MET A 680 9.83 -40.04 -5.64
N ILE A 681 9.98 -38.73 -5.83
CA ILE A 681 8.92 -37.84 -6.36
C ILE A 681 8.51 -38.28 -7.76
N LEU A 682 9.48 -38.58 -8.63
CA LEU A 682 9.19 -39.00 -10.00
C LEU A 682 8.48 -40.37 -10.02
N ASP A 683 8.88 -41.32 -9.18
CA ASP A 683 8.20 -42.63 -9.07
C ASP A 683 6.76 -42.48 -8.58
N ARG A 684 6.53 -41.59 -7.60
CA ARG A 684 5.18 -41.27 -7.08
C ARG A 684 4.29 -40.66 -8.17
N ILE A 685 4.80 -39.68 -8.92
CA ILE A 685 4.08 -39.06 -10.04
C ILE A 685 3.84 -40.08 -11.15
N GLN A 686 4.84 -40.91 -11.49
CA GLN A 686 4.75 -41.91 -12.54
C GLN A 686 3.70 -42.99 -12.22
N SER A 687 3.56 -43.34 -10.94
CA SER A 687 2.57 -44.29 -10.44
C SER A 687 1.14 -43.73 -10.42
N SER A 688 0.96 -42.42 -10.59
CA SER A 688 -0.35 -41.78 -10.60
C SER A 688 -1.10 -41.98 -11.95
N PRO A 689 -2.45 -41.87 -11.98
CA PRO A 689 -3.22 -42.06 -13.20
C PRO A 689 -2.83 -41.07 -14.31
N GLY A 690 -2.07 -41.53 -15.31
CA GLY A 690 -1.57 -40.74 -16.45
C GLY A 690 -0.09 -40.35 -16.37
N GLY A 691 0.59 -40.69 -15.27
CA GLY A 691 2.03 -40.54 -15.07
C GLY A 691 2.57 -39.14 -15.29
N ILE A 692 3.87 -39.07 -15.59
CA ILE A 692 4.59 -37.81 -15.89
C ILE A 692 3.94 -37.01 -17.04
N PRO A 693 3.46 -37.61 -18.15
CA PRO A 693 2.84 -36.83 -19.23
C PRO A 693 1.60 -36.04 -18.78
N LYS A 694 0.69 -36.67 -18.04
CA LYS A 694 -0.52 -35.99 -17.54
C LYS A 694 -0.21 -34.99 -16.44
N PHE A 695 0.79 -35.28 -15.60
CA PHE A 695 1.32 -34.32 -14.63
C PHE A 695 1.81 -33.06 -15.34
N ASN A 696 2.65 -33.23 -16.36
CA ASN A 696 3.19 -32.12 -17.14
C ASN A 696 2.05 -31.31 -17.80
N GLU A 697 1.09 -32.01 -18.41
CA GLU A 697 -0.09 -31.35 -18.99
C GLU A 697 -0.87 -30.56 -17.93
N THR A 698 -1.14 -31.14 -16.76
CA THR A 698 -1.98 -30.52 -15.72
C THR A 698 -1.30 -29.32 -15.07
N VAL A 699 -0.07 -29.51 -14.58
CA VAL A 699 0.68 -28.49 -13.85
C VAL A 699 1.11 -27.36 -14.78
N THR A 700 1.66 -27.68 -15.95
CA THR A 700 2.05 -26.67 -16.95
C THR A 700 0.83 -25.96 -17.50
N ALA A 701 -0.26 -26.66 -17.85
CA ALA A 701 -1.47 -25.97 -18.33
C ALA A 701 -2.05 -25.05 -17.25
N ARG A 702 -2.14 -25.47 -15.98
CA ARG A 702 -2.70 -24.62 -14.93
C ARG A 702 -1.81 -23.41 -14.64
N LEU A 703 -0.51 -23.60 -14.42
CA LEU A 703 0.41 -22.49 -14.14
C LEU A 703 0.53 -21.54 -15.33
N SER A 704 0.85 -22.06 -16.52
CA SER A 704 1.09 -21.24 -17.69
C SER A 704 -0.19 -20.53 -18.15
N MET A 705 -1.35 -21.21 -18.19
CA MET A 705 -2.61 -20.57 -18.59
C MET A 705 -3.05 -19.46 -17.65
N ARG A 706 -2.83 -19.62 -16.35
CA ARG A 706 -3.18 -18.58 -15.36
C ARG A 706 -2.28 -17.35 -15.51
N MET A 707 -1.04 -17.55 -15.96
CA MET A 707 -0.08 -16.48 -16.21
C MET A 707 -0.25 -15.81 -17.57
N LEU A 708 -0.89 -16.46 -18.55
CA LEU A 708 -1.19 -15.85 -19.85
C LEU A 708 -2.03 -14.59 -19.72
N ALA A 709 -2.97 -14.54 -18.77
CA ALA A 709 -3.81 -13.36 -18.57
C ALA A 709 -2.99 -12.09 -18.23
N PRO A 710 -2.22 -12.04 -17.12
CA PRO A 710 -1.37 -10.89 -16.82
C PRO A 710 -0.27 -10.67 -17.88
N TYR A 711 0.30 -11.75 -18.46
CA TYR A 711 1.31 -11.62 -19.51
C TYR A 711 0.76 -10.96 -20.79
N MET A 712 -0.43 -11.35 -21.26
CA MET A 712 -1.07 -10.74 -22.43
C MET A 712 -1.43 -9.27 -22.20
N ARG A 713 -1.97 -8.94 -21.02
CA ARG A 713 -2.28 -7.55 -20.66
C ARG A 713 -1.01 -6.71 -20.63
N HIS A 714 0.07 -7.23 -20.05
CA HIS A 714 1.36 -6.57 -20.08
C HIS A 714 1.90 -6.39 -21.50
N ALA A 715 1.91 -7.44 -22.32
CA ALA A 715 2.38 -7.37 -23.70
C ALA A 715 1.57 -6.36 -24.53
N ALA A 716 0.25 -6.28 -24.33
CA ALA A 716 -0.60 -5.28 -24.97
C ALA A 716 -0.28 -3.83 -24.51
N TYR A 717 0.18 -3.67 -23.28
CA TYR A 717 0.49 -2.38 -22.66
C TYR A 717 1.83 -1.77 -23.12
N MET A 718 2.82 -2.61 -23.45
CA MET A 718 4.19 -2.16 -23.78
C MET A 718 4.24 -1.36 -25.09
N ASP A 719 5.07 -0.31 -25.09
CA ASP A 719 5.24 0.64 -26.22
C ASP A 719 6.62 0.53 -26.85
N ASN A 720 7.06 -0.70 -27.11
CA ASN A 720 8.37 -1.00 -27.67
C ASN A 720 8.28 -1.53 -29.11
N GLY A 721 7.25 -1.08 -29.85
CA GLY A 721 7.11 -1.42 -31.25
C GLY A 721 6.69 -2.87 -31.49
N MET A 722 7.34 -3.51 -32.46
CA MET A 722 7.09 -4.90 -32.88
C MET A 722 7.26 -5.93 -31.76
N ALA A 723 8.21 -5.72 -30.83
CA ALA A 723 8.49 -6.69 -29.76
C ALA A 723 7.27 -6.97 -28.87
N SER A 724 6.47 -5.94 -28.56
CA SER A 724 5.21 -6.10 -27.82
C SER A 724 4.17 -6.94 -28.58
N LEU A 725 4.04 -6.72 -29.89
CA LEU A 725 3.12 -7.45 -30.75
C LEU A 725 3.56 -8.91 -30.91
N GLU A 726 4.86 -9.15 -31.06
CA GLU A 726 5.46 -10.49 -31.06
C GLU A 726 5.20 -11.22 -29.74
N ALA A 727 5.42 -10.56 -28.60
CA ALA A 727 5.15 -11.13 -27.28
C ALA A 727 3.66 -11.49 -27.09
N LEU A 728 2.76 -10.62 -27.56
CA LEU A 728 1.31 -10.85 -27.50
C LEU A 728 0.87 -11.98 -28.45
N ASN A 729 1.42 -12.02 -29.67
CA ASN A 729 1.19 -13.10 -30.62
C ASN A 729 1.73 -14.44 -30.08
N GLU A 730 2.86 -14.43 -29.39
CA GLU A 730 3.40 -15.62 -28.74
C GLU A 730 2.48 -16.09 -27.60
N ALA A 731 1.97 -15.18 -26.77
CA ALA A 731 0.98 -15.51 -25.75
C ALA A 731 -0.30 -16.14 -26.36
N LEU A 732 -0.74 -15.63 -27.52
CA LEU A 732 -1.86 -16.20 -28.28
C LEU A 732 -1.55 -17.59 -28.84
N ARG A 733 -0.31 -17.85 -29.29
CA ARG A 733 0.11 -19.20 -29.70
C ARG A 733 0.12 -20.18 -28.53
N LEU A 734 0.61 -19.75 -27.36
CA LEU A 734 0.56 -20.54 -26.14
C LEU A 734 -0.89 -20.86 -25.75
N LEU A 735 -1.77 -19.85 -25.78
CA LEU A 735 -3.21 -20.02 -25.55
C LEU A 735 -3.82 -21.07 -26.50
N ALA A 736 -3.47 -21.03 -27.78
CA ALA A 736 -3.94 -22.00 -28.78
C ALA A 736 -3.37 -23.41 -28.55
N LYS A 737 -2.09 -23.52 -28.16
CA LYS A 737 -1.39 -24.80 -27.90
C LYS A 737 -2.05 -25.60 -26.79
N HIS A 738 -2.51 -24.93 -25.73
CA HIS A 738 -3.17 -25.61 -24.60
C HIS A 738 -4.56 -26.20 -24.96
N ARG A 739 -5.03 -26.09 -26.22
CA ARG A 739 -6.28 -26.70 -26.75
C ARG A 739 -7.54 -26.41 -25.92
N CYS A 740 -7.54 -25.33 -25.14
CA CYS A 740 -8.60 -25.00 -24.20
C CYS A 740 -9.79 -24.28 -24.87
N LYS A 741 -10.48 -24.93 -25.81
CA LYS A 741 -11.76 -24.40 -26.34
C LYS A 741 -12.86 -24.25 -25.26
N PHE A 742 -12.70 -24.93 -24.12
CA PHE A 742 -13.70 -24.96 -23.03
C PHE A 742 -13.40 -24.04 -21.83
N TYR A 743 -12.22 -23.41 -21.74
CA TYR A 743 -11.80 -22.62 -20.56
C TYR A 743 -11.51 -21.16 -20.85
N LEU A 744 -11.95 -20.63 -22.00
CA LEU A 744 -12.05 -19.18 -22.21
C LEU A 744 -13.24 -18.63 -21.43
N ASN A 745 -13.25 -18.80 -20.11
CA ASN A 745 -14.02 -17.90 -19.28
C ASN A 745 -13.25 -16.57 -19.29
N LEU A 746 -13.49 -15.72 -20.30
CA LEU A 746 -12.78 -14.46 -20.56
C LEU A 746 -12.67 -13.56 -19.32
N LEU A 747 -13.50 -13.81 -18.30
CA LEU A 747 -13.39 -13.25 -16.96
C LEU A 747 -12.00 -13.45 -16.31
N THR A 748 -11.29 -14.56 -16.56
CA THR A 748 -9.94 -14.81 -16.01
C THR A 748 -8.87 -13.98 -16.71
N PHE A 749 -9.13 -13.52 -17.95
CA PHE A 749 -8.27 -12.63 -18.71
C PHE A 749 -8.50 -11.16 -18.40
N ARG A 750 -9.43 -10.85 -17.49
CA ARG A 750 -9.65 -9.50 -16.99
C ARG A 750 -8.61 -9.16 -15.91
N GLY A 751 -8.05 -7.96 -16.00
CA GLY A 751 -7.14 -7.44 -14.98
C GLY A 751 -7.86 -6.93 -13.74
N GLY A 752 -7.12 -6.27 -12.85
CA GLY A 752 -7.65 -5.70 -11.60
C GLY A 752 -8.77 -4.68 -11.78
N PHE A 753 -9.03 -4.20 -13.00
CA PHE A 753 -10.12 -3.27 -13.31
C PHE A 753 -11.08 -3.80 -14.41
N GLY A 754 -11.10 -5.12 -14.63
CA GLY A 754 -12.02 -5.72 -15.59
C GLY A 754 -11.59 -5.63 -17.05
N GLU A 755 -10.45 -5.00 -17.38
CA GLU A 755 -9.97 -4.86 -18.75
C GLU A 755 -9.39 -6.15 -19.31
N SER A 756 -9.69 -6.43 -20.57
CA SER A 756 -9.04 -7.48 -21.35
C SER A 756 -7.82 -6.92 -22.10
N PRO A 757 -6.93 -7.78 -22.64
CA PRO A 757 -5.84 -7.35 -23.53
C PRO A 757 -6.33 -6.49 -24.71
N LEU A 758 -7.56 -6.70 -25.20
CA LEU A 758 -8.15 -5.91 -26.28
C LEU A 758 -8.44 -4.46 -25.88
N HIS A 759 -8.84 -4.20 -24.63
CA HIS A 759 -9.04 -2.83 -24.12
C HIS A 759 -7.72 -2.05 -24.14
N ILE A 760 -6.67 -2.67 -23.61
CA ILE A 760 -5.33 -2.06 -23.52
C ILE A 760 -4.78 -1.79 -24.92
N LEU A 761 -4.87 -2.78 -25.82
CA LEU A 761 -4.38 -2.65 -27.19
C LEU A 761 -5.15 -1.58 -27.98
N ALA A 762 -6.45 -1.43 -27.74
CA ALA A 762 -7.29 -0.42 -28.40
C ALA A 762 -6.85 1.03 -28.11
N ALA A 763 -6.21 1.28 -26.97
CA ALA A 763 -5.68 2.59 -26.61
C ALA A 763 -4.36 2.95 -27.32
N ARG A 764 -3.72 2.02 -28.05
CA ARG A 764 -2.45 2.29 -28.72
C ARG A 764 -2.63 3.10 -30.00
N ARG A 765 -1.89 4.21 -30.09
CA ARG A 765 -1.93 5.16 -31.22
C ARG A 765 -0.97 4.81 -32.35
N ASP A 766 0.01 3.95 -32.09
CA ASP A 766 1.08 3.60 -33.03
C ASP A 766 0.71 2.46 -34.00
N LEU A 767 -0.31 1.65 -33.68
CA LEU A 767 -0.73 0.49 -34.48
C LEU A 767 -1.11 0.81 -35.95
N GLY A 768 -1.47 2.06 -36.26
CA GLY A 768 -1.81 2.49 -37.61
C GLY A 768 -0.66 3.12 -38.40
N LYS A 769 0.54 3.25 -37.81
CA LYS A 769 1.68 3.93 -38.45
C LYS A 769 2.43 3.00 -39.43
N PRO A 770 3.10 3.54 -40.48
CA PRO A 770 3.97 2.77 -41.35
C PRO A 770 5.07 2.06 -40.54
N GLY A 771 5.24 0.74 -40.72
CA GLY A 771 6.16 -0.10 -39.93
C GLY A 771 5.49 -1.00 -38.89
N PHE A 772 4.16 -0.88 -38.69
CA PHE A 772 3.37 -1.68 -37.76
C PHE A 772 2.34 -2.57 -38.47
N SER A 773 2.71 -3.23 -39.58
CA SER A 773 1.82 -4.12 -40.35
C SER A 773 1.13 -5.18 -39.49
N ASP A 774 1.79 -5.59 -38.40
CA ASP A 774 1.34 -6.65 -37.52
C ASP A 774 0.25 -6.19 -36.54
N GLY A 775 0.05 -4.88 -36.35
CA GLY A 775 -0.99 -4.35 -35.47
C GLY A 775 -2.40 -4.80 -35.90
N HIS A 776 -2.65 -4.83 -37.21
CA HIS A 776 -3.88 -5.38 -37.78
C HIS A 776 -4.02 -6.88 -37.49
N ALA A 777 -2.96 -7.65 -37.74
CA ALA A 777 -2.95 -9.09 -37.54
C ALA A 777 -3.16 -9.47 -36.07
N THR A 778 -2.52 -8.77 -35.14
CA THR A 778 -2.65 -9.00 -33.70
C THR A 778 -4.04 -8.64 -33.18
N MET A 779 -4.64 -7.53 -33.62
CA MET A 779 -6.03 -7.18 -33.28
C MET A 779 -7.02 -8.25 -33.77
N LEU A 780 -6.86 -8.74 -35.01
CA LEU A 780 -7.66 -9.85 -35.53
C LEU A 780 -7.43 -11.14 -34.75
N ALA A 781 -6.19 -11.44 -34.38
CA ALA A 781 -5.85 -12.64 -33.62
C ALA A 781 -6.52 -12.65 -32.23
N LEU A 782 -6.60 -11.50 -31.55
CA LEU A 782 -7.38 -11.37 -30.31
C LEU A 782 -8.88 -11.63 -30.56
N ILE A 783 -9.47 -11.02 -31.58
CA ILE A 783 -10.90 -11.23 -31.88
C ILE A 783 -11.17 -12.70 -32.23
N HIS A 784 -10.32 -13.33 -33.04
CA HIS A 784 -10.42 -14.76 -33.37
C HIS A 784 -10.16 -15.68 -32.17
N ALA A 785 -9.37 -15.24 -31.19
CA ALA A 785 -9.19 -15.94 -29.92
C ALA A 785 -10.41 -15.80 -28.98
N GLY A 786 -11.43 -15.01 -29.37
CA GLY A 786 -12.71 -14.90 -28.68
C GLY A 786 -12.88 -13.61 -27.86
N PHE A 787 -11.94 -12.67 -27.88
CA PHE A 787 -12.11 -11.38 -27.18
C PHE A 787 -13.19 -10.54 -27.88
N ASN A 788 -14.25 -10.21 -27.15
CA ASN A 788 -15.39 -9.47 -27.70
C ASN A 788 -15.10 -7.96 -27.75
N VAL A 789 -15.33 -7.36 -28.91
CA VAL A 789 -15.11 -5.92 -29.17
C VAL A 789 -16.00 -4.99 -28.35
N ASN A 790 -17.07 -5.53 -27.76
CA ASN A 790 -18.05 -4.82 -26.95
C ASN A 790 -17.98 -5.20 -25.45
N ASP A 791 -16.97 -5.95 -25.02
CA ASP A 791 -16.81 -6.27 -23.60
C ASP A 791 -16.66 -5.00 -22.77
N GLN A 792 -17.33 -4.94 -21.62
CA GLN A 792 -17.25 -3.83 -20.67
C GLN A 792 -16.35 -4.20 -19.48
N CYS A 793 -15.42 -3.29 -19.14
CA CYS A 793 -14.59 -3.39 -17.94
C CYS A 793 -15.37 -3.02 -16.65
N ASP A 794 -14.69 -2.92 -15.50
CA ASP A 794 -15.34 -2.61 -14.21
C ASP A 794 -16.03 -1.24 -14.17
N GLU A 795 -15.65 -0.29 -15.04
CA GLU A 795 -16.33 1.01 -15.20
C GLU A 795 -17.41 1.02 -16.29
N GLY A 796 -17.69 -0.13 -16.91
CA GLY A 796 -18.62 -0.21 -18.03
C GLY A 796 -18.01 0.24 -19.37
N GLU A 797 -16.72 0.57 -19.41
CA GLU A 797 -16.07 1.04 -20.65
C GLU A 797 -15.73 -0.11 -21.59
N THR A 798 -15.99 0.10 -22.88
CA THR A 798 -15.63 -0.83 -23.96
C THR A 798 -14.26 -0.51 -24.57
N PRO A 799 -13.64 -1.41 -25.35
CA PRO A 799 -12.43 -1.08 -26.13
C PRO A 799 -12.57 0.20 -26.98
N LEU A 800 -13.78 0.52 -27.45
CA LEU A 800 -14.03 1.74 -28.21
C LEU A 800 -13.95 3.01 -27.34
N HIS A 801 -14.37 2.95 -26.07
CA HIS A 801 -14.16 4.05 -25.11
C HIS A 801 -12.66 4.31 -24.87
N TRP A 802 -11.83 3.27 -24.87
CA TRP A 802 -10.39 3.39 -24.66
C TRP A 802 -9.70 3.99 -25.88
N ALA A 803 -10.09 3.56 -27.08
CA ALA A 803 -9.63 4.16 -28.33
C ALA A 803 -10.04 5.64 -28.45
N ALA A 804 -11.27 5.98 -28.03
CA ALA A 804 -11.77 7.36 -27.94
C ALA A 804 -10.87 8.22 -27.04
N PHE A 805 -10.64 7.73 -25.82
CA PHE A 805 -9.88 8.46 -24.80
C PHE A 805 -8.42 8.67 -25.22
N ALA A 806 -7.81 7.68 -25.88
CA ALA A 806 -6.45 7.79 -26.38
C ALA A 806 -6.31 8.64 -27.65
N GLY A 807 -7.41 9.04 -28.31
CA GLY A 807 -7.34 9.63 -29.65
C GLY A 807 -6.70 8.69 -30.67
N ALA A 808 -6.96 7.38 -30.54
CA ALA A 808 -6.39 6.35 -31.40
C ALA A 808 -7.27 6.14 -32.64
N GLU A 809 -7.00 6.92 -33.70
CA GLU A 809 -7.80 6.99 -34.92
C GLU A 809 -7.94 5.62 -35.62
N TRP A 810 -6.80 4.95 -35.84
CA TRP A 810 -6.77 3.68 -36.55
C TRP A 810 -7.51 2.57 -35.78
N THR A 811 -7.30 2.47 -34.47
CA THR A 811 -7.97 1.46 -33.64
C THR A 811 -9.48 1.73 -33.54
N THR A 812 -9.89 3.00 -33.44
CA THR A 812 -11.29 3.41 -33.51
C THR A 812 -11.95 2.92 -34.80
N THR A 813 -11.31 3.17 -35.94
CA THR A 813 -11.77 2.71 -37.26
C THR A 813 -11.90 1.18 -37.32
N PHE A 814 -10.86 0.49 -36.85
CA PHE A 814 -10.79 -0.95 -36.86
C PHE A 814 -11.93 -1.56 -36.04
N LEU A 815 -12.09 -1.12 -34.79
CA LEU A 815 -13.14 -1.61 -33.90
C LEU A 815 -14.54 -1.40 -34.48
N LEU A 816 -14.83 -0.21 -35.02
CA LEU A 816 -16.12 0.07 -35.66
C LEU A 816 -16.39 -0.83 -36.88
N ARG A 817 -15.38 -1.11 -37.70
CA ARG A 817 -15.50 -2.04 -38.84
C ARG A 817 -15.74 -3.49 -38.39
N HIS A 818 -15.31 -3.84 -37.19
CA HIS A 818 -15.44 -5.18 -36.60
C HIS A 818 -16.58 -5.29 -35.58
N GLY A 819 -17.58 -4.38 -35.63
CA GLY A 819 -18.83 -4.52 -34.88
C GLY A 819 -18.83 -3.91 -33.48
N ALA A 820 -17.90 -3.00 -33.17
CA ALA A 820 -17.94 -2.24 -31.92
C ALA A 820 -19.10 -1.24 -31.92
N ASN A 821 -19.97 -1.32 -30.91
CA ASN A 821 -21.16 -0.50 -30.76
C ASN A 821 -20.84 0.85 -30.09
N PRO A 822 -20.96 1.98 -30.81
CA PRO A 822 -20.70 3.32 -30.27
C PRO A 822 -21.81 3.83 -29.32
N MET A 823 -22.90 3.07 -29.16
CA MET A 823 -24.04 3.42 -28.31
C MET A 823 -24.01 2.74 -26.93
N ILE A 824 -23.01 1.90 -26.64
CA ILE A 824 -22.84 1.34 -25.29
C ILE A 824 -22.34 2.46 -24.38
N ALA A 825 -23.07 2.74 -23.30
CA ALA A 825 -22.65 3.68 -22.28
C ALA A 825 -21.83 2.99 -21.18
N SER A 826 -20.86 3.70 -20.63
CA SER A 826 -20.18 3.32 -19.39
C SER A 826 -21.15 3.33 -18.20
N PHE A 827 -20.71 2.86 -17.03
CA PHE A 827 -21.51 2.97 -15.79
C PHE A 827 -21.68 4.42 -15.30
N THR A 828 -20.90 5.37 -15.85
CA THR A 828 -21.09 6.82 -15.64
C THR A 828 -22.06 7.43 -16.66
N GLY A 829 -22.58 6.64 -17.60
CA GLY A 829 -23.48 7.09 -18.66
C GLY A 829 -22.78 7.74 -19.85
N GLU A 830 -21.44 7.67 -19.93
CA GLU A 830 -20.66 8.26 -21.01
C GLU A 830 -20.63 7.33 -22.21
N LEU A 831 -20.87 7.88 -23.40
CA LEU A 831 -20.69 7.20 -24.68
C LEU A 831 -19.24 7.38 -25.18
N PRO A 832 -18.70 6.46 -26.01
CA PRO A 832 -17.40 6.64 -26.65
C PRO A 832 -17.25 7.98 -27.37
N LEU A 833 -18.33 8.45 -28.02
CA LEU A 833 -18.35 9.74 -28.68
C LEU A 833 -18.15 10.91 -27.71
N GLN A 834 -18.80 10.90 -26.55
CA GLN A 834 -18.68 11.96 -25.54
C GLN A 834 -17.27 11.98 -24.95
N VAL A 835 -16.65 10.81 -24.77
CA VAL A 835 -15.24 10.70 -24.38
C VAL A 835 -14.34 11.35 -25.42
N ALA A 836 -14.55 11.07 -26.72
CA ALA A 836 -13.76 11.68 -27.78
C ALA A 836 -13.93 13.21 -27.85
N GLN A 837 -15.13 13.72 -27.54
CA GLN A 837 -15.42 15.17 -27.50
C GLN A 837 -14.65 15.90 -26.40
N ALA A 838 -14.44 15.27 -25.23
CA ALA A 838 -13.68 15.84 -24.13
C ALA A 838 -12.17 15.98 -24.43
N ARG A 839 -11.70 15.41 -25.55
CA ARG A 839 -10.30 15.50 -26.02
C ARG A 839 -9.24 15.23 -24.94
N PRO A 840 -9.39 14.17 -24.13
CA PRO A 840 -8.47 13.88 -23.02
C PRO A 840 -7.02 13.64 -23.47
N ALA A 841 -6.77 13.29 -24.73
CA ALA A 841 -5.40 13.16 -25.22
C ALA A 841 -4.71 14.50 -25.51
N GLU A 842 -5.43 15.61 -25.70
CA GLU A 842 -4.88 16.88 -26.22
C GLU A 842 -3.95 17.62 -25.24
N PHE A 843 -4.26 17.59 -23.94
CA PHE A 843 -3.43 18.28 -22.95
C PHE A 843 -2.08 17.58 -22.68
N LEU A 844 -1.99 16.27 -22.98
CA LEU A 844 -0.73 15.52 -22.93
C LEU A 844 -0.02 15.50 -24.28
N HIS A 845 -0.76 15.48 -25.40
CA HIS A 845 -0.21 15.36 -26.76
C HIS A 845 -1.07 16.11 -27.80
N LYS A 846 -0.45 16.98 -28.61
CA LYS A 846 -1.11 17.99 -29.47
C LYS A 846 -2.04 17.51 -30.62
N ASP A 847 -2.27 16.21 -30.83
CA ASP A 847 -2.94 15.67 -32.04
C ASP A 847 -4.06 14.64 -31.74
N ALA A 848 -5.28 15.09 -31.38
CA ALA A 848 -6.42 14.19 -31.12
C ALA A 848 -7.67 14.40 -32.01
N SER A 849 -7.66 15.36 -32.94
CA SER A 849 -8.88 15.86 -33.58
C SER A 849 -9.60 14.85 -34.50
N ARG A 850 -8.90 13.85 -35.04
CA ARG A 850 -9.43 12.96 -36.08
C ARG A 850 -10.29 11.80 -35.57
N SER A 851 -10.01 11.27 -34.37
CA SER A 851 -10.85 10.21 -33.77
C SER A 851 -12.29 10.68 -33.51
N LEU A 852 -12.47 11.95 -33.15
CA LEU A 852 -13.77 12.57 -32.91
C LEU A 852 -14.64 12.58 -34.18
N GLU A 853 -14.07 13.00 -35.31
CA GLU A 853 -14.78 13.06 -36.60
C GLU A 853 -15.30 11.67 -37.01
N MET A 854 -14.52 10.63 -36.79
CA MET A 854 -14.90 9.25 -37.14
C MET A 854 -16.05 8.72 -36.27
N MET A 855 -16.05 9.04 -34.97
CA MET A 855 -17.14 8.64 -34.07
C MET A 855 -18.44 9.39 -34.39
N LEU A 856 -18.35 10.67 -34.77
CA LEU A 856 -19.52 11.43 -35.23
C LEU A 856 -20.13 10.81 -36.48
N GLN A 857 -19.31 10.42 -37.46
CA GLN A 857 -19.78 9.73 -38.66
C GLN A 857 -20.45 8.38 -38.34
N ALA A 858 -19.87 7.60 -37.42
CA ALA A 858 -20.42 6.31 -37.02
C ALA A 858 -21.73 6.43 -36.23
N ALA A 859 -21.89 7.46 -35.39
CA ALA A 859 -23.12 7.72 -34.64
C ALA A 859 -24.27 8.22 -35.51
N MET A 860 -23.97 8.84 -36.67
CA MET A 860 -24.96 9.32 -37.63
C MET A 860 -25.51 8.23 -38.57
N LEU A 861 -24.90 7.04 -38.61
CA LEU A 861 -25.38 5.91 -39.40
C LEU A 861 -26.39 5.07 -38.59
N PRO A 862 -27.56 4.70 -39.14
CA PRO A 862 -28.50 3.84 -38.43
C PRO A 862 -27.86 2.48 -38.17
N TRP A 863 -27.57 2.20 -36.89
CA TRP A 863 -26.88 0.99 -36.40
C TRP A 863 -27.71 -0.30 -36.49
N GLN A 864 -28.82 -0.28 -37.24
CA GLN A 864 -29.82 -1.35 -37.28
C GLN A 864 -29.61 -2.40 -38.38
N ASN A 865 -28.50 -2.41 -39.13
CA ASN A 865 -28.29 -3.42 -40.18
C ASN A 865 -26.80 -3.79 -40.41
N LYS A 866 -26.11 -4.32 -39.38
CA LYS A 866 -24.89 -5.11 -39.56
C LYS A 866 -24.80 -6.26 -38.57
#